data_AF-A0A8D9LCB3-F1
#
_entry.id   AF-A0A8D9LCB3-F1
#
_cell.length_a   1.000
_cell.length_b   1.000
_cell.length_c   1.000
_cell.angle_alpha   90.00
_cell.angle_beta   90.00
_cell.angle_gamma   90.00
#
_symmetry.space_group_name_H-M   'P 1'
#
loop_
_entity.id
_entity.type
_entity.pdbx_description
1 polymer ?
#
loop_
_entity_poly.entity_id
_entity_poly.type
_entity_poly.pdbx_seq_one_letter_code
_entity_poly.pdbx_strand_id
1 'polypeptide(L)'
;MIFDFTNYTFSGLLSILASLYGVSYPLIMQSIGRIYTQYDSTLLANRFTKETIYRVFQVLLILNLLFAVSTPFLLHAEWWNIGFVTIQAILLVLLMGFTFLLFQLMIKYENAGELLRHIEGGQIDKSNVMDIFDLAIYADSKNNHQLYFDAMSSVFSYITVQQGDDYNKQDDNEILPPVVYDENVVAILRKIKGFIREDDGHHLLYRNNDIVSVLYNQISKSRISLQTHQMIWSLLNEAITYNNHSWFKQYWQFADSYSALRYRFVADEALRRDKKEFMLRHVMIGTLLVHNERYKWLNDIFLYTHSEPEYYGLIPSTFTQIIGMLENIDSICTVPAFQQQNFYFADEMGGVNDEKFIFRKAVKYLSLLVIRLWTLQHRNLDDKGSLFQIPPSPILIEDDERITTLMDMMKDDVEEFYSKDIFQLIPRLLPINKAEILSLLSDYRDQCMKTKKAHQNHPDVDHEKFSKLKEKIISFANDFNITLPQNNIIAEIDNTITTENVVVTKERLETLYYSPYKNIGLCNPPLLTNFMFDLYRMYLRVLDNMKKLSSYKINRTQIQGFLKMIEYNDLNYAIITTDNIHEIENPHIGLCAGVRPLGFFIMKKEDIPYVSFGEVQKDDLKLTIAGSNISSNIDSFIDCHEVYFDLVMATKMFVHIKQTEGVVYVSINEGYAEQEKPIDINATLSELFGN
;
A
#
# COMPACT_ATOMS: atom_id res chain seq x y z
N MET A 1 15.73 65.20 73.17
CA MET A 1 15.18 64.74 71.88
C MET A 1 15.94 63.48 71.53
N ILE A 2 15.37 62.30 71.81
CA ILE A 2 16.01 61.02 71.53
C ILE A 2 15.80 60.76 70.04
N PHE A 3 16.90 60.61 69.30
CA PHE A 3 16.86 60.30 67.88
C PHE A 3 16.33 58.87 67.71
N ASP A 4 15.09 58.74 67.24
CA ASP A 4 14.48 57.43 66.98
C ASP A 4 15.01 56.86 65.66
N PHE A 5 16.25 56.38 65.72
CA PHE A 5 17.01 55.85 64.59
C PHE A 5 16.20 54.84 63.77
N THR A 6 15.38 54.02 64.43
CA THR A 6 14.61 52.94 63.82
C THR A 6 13.48 53.48 62.93
N ASN A 7 12.72 54.47 63.43
CA ASN A 7 11.60 55.05 62.70
C ASN A 7 12.05 55.89 61.48
N TYR A 8 13.12 56.69 61.63
CA TYR A 8 13.68 57.43 60.49
C TYR A 8 14.31 56.51 59.44
N THR A 9 15.01 55.45 59.86
CA THR A 9 15.59 54.46 58.95
C THR A 9 14.50 53.71 58.19
N PHE A 10 13.44 53.26 58.87
CA PHE A 10 12.32 52.59 58.22
C PHE A 10 11.62 53.47 57.18
N SER A 11 11.37 54.75 57.50
CA SER A 11 10.79 55.71 56.56
C SER A 11 11.66 55.91 55.30
N GLY A 12 12.98 55.97 55.48
CA GLY A 12 13.94 56.01 54.37
C GLY A 12 13.90 54.75 53.50
N LEU A 13 13.89 53.56 54.12
CA LEU A 13 13.79 52.27 53.42
C LEU A 13 12.47 52.15 52.64
N LEU A 14 11.36 52.61 53.22
CA LEU A 14 10.04 52.60 52.58
C LEU A 14 10.01 53.55 51.37
N SER A 15 10.60 54.74 51.48
CA SER A 15 10.68 55.71 50.39
C SER A 15 11.48 55.16 49.20
N ILE A 16 12.58 54.48 49.47
CA ILE A 16 13.40 53.81 48.47
C ILE A 16 12.63 52.66 47.82
N LEU A 17 11.97 51.81 48.61
CA LEU A 17 11.17 50.70 48.10
C LEU A 17 10.02 51.20 47.22
N ALA A 18 9.33 52.26 47.63
CA ALA A 18 8.26 52.89 46.86
C ALA A 18 8.78 53.47 45.53
N SER A 19 9.95 54.10 45.55
CA SER A 19 10.62 54.59 44.33
C SER A 19 10.99 53.46 43.38
N LEU A 20 11.60 52.38 43.90
CA LEU A 20 11.92 51.19 43.12
C LEU A 20 10.66 50.55 42.52
N TYR A 21 9.57 50.46 43.29
CA TYR A 21 8.32 49.90 42.78
C TYR A 21 7.71 50.77 41.67
N GLY A 22 7.64 52.08 41.91
CA GLY A 22 7.07 53.05 40.96
C GLY A 22 7.84 53.14 39.64
N VAL A 23 9.16 52.91 39.67
CA VAL A 23 10.01 52.95 38.48
C VAL A 23 10.15 51.59 37.81
N SER A 24 10.49 50.54 38.57
CA SER A 24 10.87 49.25 38.01
C SER A 24 9.67 48.49 37.42
N TYR A 25 8.49 48.52 38.04
CA TYR A 25 7.36 47.72 37.57
C TYR A 25 6.82 48.17 36.21
N PRO A 26 6.58 49.48 35.95
CA PRO A 26 6.20 49.95 34.62
C PRO A 26 7.27 49.68 33.56
N LEU A 27 8.56 49.86 33.89
CA LEU A 27 9.67 49.61 32.96
C LEU A 27 9.76 48.15 32.55
N ILE A 28 9.57 47.21 33.48
CA ILE A 28 9.54 45.78 33.19
C ILE A 28 8.38 45.43 32.24
N MET A 29 7.17 45.92 32.53
CA MET A 29 6.00 45.65 31.69
C MET A 29 6.18 46.26 30.29
N GLN A 30 6.73 47.47 30.22
CA GLN A 30 7.07 48.11 28.95
C GLN A 30 8.13 47.30 28.19
N SER A 31 9.15 46.77 28.88
CA SER A 31 10.18 45.94 28.27
C SER A 31 9.62 44.65 27.69
N ILE A 32 8.74 43.96 28.42
CA ILE A 32 8.08 42.74 27.92
C ILE A 32 7.24 43.07 26.69
N GLY A 33 6.48 44.17 26.72
CA GLY A 33 5.71 44.65 25.56
C GLY A 33 6.61 45.02 24.38
N ARG A 34 7.76 45.65 24.62
CA ARG A 34 8.76 45.96 23.58
C ARG A 34 9.36 44.70 22.98
N ILE A 35 9.76 43.72 23.77
CA ILE A 35 10.30 42.44 23.28
C ILE A 35 9.25 41.76 22.39
N TYR A 36 8.01 41.67 22.86
CA TYR A 36 6.92 41.09 22.08
C TYR A 36 6.72 41.82 20.74
N THR A 37 6.64 43.14 20.75
CA THR A 37 6.41 43.95 19.54
C THR A 37 7.61 44.05 18.61
N GLN A 38 8.83 44.01 19.14
CA GLN A 38 10.07 44.10 18.36
C GLN A 38 10.29 42.84 17.54
N TYR A 39 10.15 41.67 18.17
CA TYR A 39 10.44 40.38 17.53
C TYR A 39 9.18 39.67 16.99
N ASP A 40 7.99 40.24 17.22
CA ASP A 40 6.69 39.61 16.97
C ASP A 40 6.61 38.17 17.52
N SER A 41 7.23 37.95 18.69
CA SER A 41 7.42 36.62 19.27
C SER A 41 6.93 36.57 20.72
N THR A 42 5.90 35.77 20.95
CA THR A 42 5.46 35.42 22.32
C THR A 42 6.48 34.53 23.03
N LEU A 43 7.31 33.78 22.28
CA LEU A 43 8.29 32.86 22.85
C LEU A 43 9.41 33.62 23.56
N LEU A 44 9.99 34.63 22.90
CA LEU A 44 11.04 35.48 23.47
C LEU A 44 10.55 36.29 24.69
N ALA A 45 9.32 36.82 24.61
CA ALA A 45 8.69 37.51 25.74
C ALA A 45 8.47 36.56 26.94
N ASN A 46 8.02 35.32 26.68
CA ASN A 46 7.85 34.30 27.71
C ASN A 46 9.20 33.81 28.28
N ARG A 47 10.26 33.74 27.46
CA ARG A 47 11.60 33.39 27.94
C ARG A 47 12.11 34.42 28.94
N PHE A 48 11.97 35.71 28.65
CA PHE A 48 12.37 36.79 29.56
C PHE A 48 11.74 36.64 30.96
N THR A 49 10.45 36.30 31.05
CA THR A 49 9.76 36.10 32.34
C THR A 49 10.16 34.82 33.07
N LYS A 50 10.82 33.87 32.40
CA LYS A 50 11.32 32.63 32.99
C LYS A 50 12.76 32.73 33.49
N GLU A 51 13.49 33.79 33.15
CA GLU A 51 14.87 34.03 33.57
C GLU A 51 15.02 34.05 35.09
N THR A 52 16.11 33.45 35.58
CA THR A 52 16.38 33.35 37.02
C THR A 52 16.46 34.73 37.68
N ILE A 53 17.11 35.70 37.00
CA ILE A 53 17.23 37.08 37.50
C ILE A 53 15.85 37.70 37.69
N TYR A 54 14.95 37.54 36.71
CA TYR A 54 13.58 38.05 36.80
C TYR A 54 12.80 37.39 37.94
N ARG A 55 12.87 36.07 38.07
CA ARG A 55 12.18 35.33 39.14
C ARG A 55 12.66 35.71 40.53
N VAL A 56 13.98 35.80 40.73
CA VAL A 56 14.55 36.20 42.03
C VAL A 56 14.21 37.65 42.35
N PHE A 57 14.24 38.55 41.36
CA PHE A 57 13.78 39.93 41.53
C PHE A 57 12.32 39.98 42.01
N GLN A 58 11.41 39.24 41.37
CA GLN A 58 9.99 39.20 41.77
C GLN A 58 9.81 38.65 43.21
N VAL A 59 10.53 37.59 43.57
CA VAL A 59 10.49 37.04 44.93
C VAL A 59 11.02 38.05 45.95
N LEU A 60 12.17 38.68 45.68
CA LEU A 60 12.74 39.71 46.56
C LEU A 60 11.79 40.92 46.68
N LEU A 61 11.11 41.30 45.59
CA LEU A 61 10.15 42.40 45.60
C LEU A 61 8.96 42.08 46.50
N ILE A 62 8.37 40.89 46.38
CA ILE A 62 7.25 40.44 47.21
C ILE A 62 7.67 40.34 48.68
N LEU A 63 8.85 39.78 48.98
CA LEU A 63 9.38 39.70 50.34
C LEU A 63 9.58 41.10 50.94
N ASN A 64 10.20 42.03 50.20
CA ASN A 64 10.37 43.41 50.67
C ASN A 64 9.02 44.10 50.94
N LEU A 65 8.00 43.84 50.13
CA LEU A 65 6.65 44.37 50.34
C LEU A 65 6.03 43.82 51.63
N LEU A 66 6.12 42.49 51.86
CA LEU A 66 5.60 41.85 53.07
C LEU A 66 6.29 42.40 54.32
N PHE A 67 7.61 42.57 54.29
CA PHE A 67 8.35 43.18 55.39
C PHE A 67 7.94 44.64 55.57
N ALA A 68 7.85 45.44 54.52
CA ALA A 68 7.43 46.84 54.60
C ALA A 68 6.04 47.03 55.23
N VAL A 69 5.09 46.14 54.95
CA VAL A 69 3.75 46.16 55.56
C VAL A 69 3.79 45.68 57.01
N SER A 70 4.63 44.70 57.33
CA SER A 70 4.69 44.08 58.68
C SER A 70 5.48 44.91 59.68
N THR A 71 6.54 45.61 59.23
CA THR A 71 7.47 46.35 60.10
C THR A 71 6.79 47.41 60.97
N PRO A 72 5.81 48.24 60.51
CA PRO A 72 5.11 49.20 61.38
C PRO A 72 4.41 48.54 62.57
N PHE A 73 3.80 47.37 62.38
CA PHE A 73 3.12 46.63 63.44
C PHE A 73 4.12 46.00 64.41
N LEU A 74 5.25 45.51 63.90
CA LEU A 74 6.31 44.91 64.70
C LEU A 74 7.08 45.96 65.51
N LEU A 75 7.32 47.15 64.94
CA LEU A 75 7.96 48.27 65.63
C LEU A 75 7.17 48.72 66.87
N HIS A 76 5.84 48.61 66.83
CA HIS A 76 4.96 48.90 67.96
C HIS A 76 5.03 47.85 69.08
N ALA A 77 5.51 46.63 68.79
CA ALA A 77 5.59 45.53 69.75
C ALA A 77 6.89 45.51 70.58
N GLU A 78 7.80 46.48 70.37
CA GLU A 78 9.08 46.71 71.10
C GLU A 78 10.09 45.54 71.18
N TRP A 79 9.77 44.34 70.70
CA TRP A 79 10.68 43.20 70.64
C TRP A 79 11.39 43.06 69.29
N TRP A 80 12.73 42.96 69.31
CA TRP A 80 13.58 42.69 68.14
C TRP A 80 13.54 43.75 67.01
N ASN A 81 13.10 44.98 67.28
CA ASN A 81 12.95 46.09 66.31
C ASN A 81 14.20 46.34 65.42
N ILE A 82 15.39 46.36 66.01
CA ILE A 82 16.65 46.57 65.28
C ILE A 82 16.94 45.43 64.30
N GLY A 83 16.64 44.18 64.69
CA GLY A 83 16.84 43.00 63.85
C GLY A 83 15.95 43.03 62.60
N PHE A 84 14.66 43.36 62.75
CA PHE A 84 13.73 43.46 61.62
C PHE A 84 14.08 44.56 60.64
N VAL A 85 14.45 45.76 61.12
CA VAL A 85 14.88 46.87 60.25
C VAL A 85 16.20 46.53 59.55
N THR A 86 17.11 45.81 60.22
CA THR A 86 18.36 45.34 59.59
C THR A 86 18.09 44.30 58.49
N ILE A 87 17.19 43.35 58.73
CA ILE A 87 16.77 42.36 57.71
C ILE A 87 16.13 43.07 56.51
N GLN A 88 15.22 44.01 56.75
CA GLN A 88 14.59 44.80 55.68
C GLN A 88 15.63 45.61 54.90
N ALA A 89 16.62 46.21 55.56
CA ALA A 89 17.71 46.91 54.90
C ALA A 89 18.55 45.99 54.00
N ILE A 90 18.89 44.78 54.49
CA ILE A 90 19.61 43.76 53.69
C ILE A 90 18.78 43.34 52.47
N LEU A 91 17.49 43.05 52.66
CA LEU A 91 16.57 42.68 51.58
C LEU A 91 16.45 43.79 50.54
N LEU A 92 16.49 45.06 50.95
CA LEU A 92 16.42 46.21 50.05
C LEU A 92 17.72 46.38 49.25
N VAL A 93 18.89 46.18 49.88
CA VAL A 93 20.19 46.20 49.18
C VAL A 93 20.27 45.08 48.16
N LEU A 94 19.82 43.87 48.50
CA LEU A 94 19.72 42.76 47.56
C LEU A 94 18.75 43.10 46.42
N LEU A 95 17.59 43.69 46.72
CA LEU A 95 16.63 44.12 45.70
C LEU A 95 17.24 45.15 44.75
N MET A 96 18.00 46.14 45.24
CA MET A 96 18.73 47.09 44.38
C MET A 96 19.73 46.39 43.47
N GLY A 97 20.53 45.46 44.01
CA GLY A 97 21.49 44.69 43.22
C GLY A 97 20.81 43.90 42.10
N PHE A 98 19.71 43.20 42.41
CA PHE A 98 18.93 42.46 41.42
C PHE A 98 18.18 43.37 40.43
N THR A 99 17.79 44.58 40.85
CA THR A 99 17.23 45.59 39.94
C THR A 99 18.25 45.98 38.88
N PHE A 100 19.51 46.20 39.26
CA PHE A 100 20.58 46.48 38.30
C PHE A 100 20.84 45.32 37.35
N LEU A 101 20.90 44.08 37.86
CA LEU A 101 21.04 42.89 37.02
C LEU A 101 19.86 42.71 36.06
N LEU A 102 18.64 43.05 36.50
CA LEU A 102 17.45 43.00 35.66
C LEU A 102 17.52 44.04 34.54
N PHE A 103 18.01 45.25 34.81
CA PHE A 103 18.25 46.25 33.77
C PHE A 103 19.29 45.80 32.74
N GLN A 104 20.38 45.17 33.18
CA GLN A 104 21.35 44.57 32.25
C GLN A 104 20.71 43.47 31.39
N LEU A 105 19.85 42.64 31.97
CA LEU A 105 19.11 41.62 31.24
C LEU A 105 18.15 42.24 30.21
N MET A 106 17.44 43.32 30.57
CA MET A 106 16.56 44.05 29.64
C MET A 106 17.33 44.59 28.43
N ILE A 107 18.48 45.23 28.65
CA ILE A 107 19.35 45.73 27.56
C ILE A 107 19.78 44.58 26.65
N LYS A 108 20.15 43.43 27.24
CA LYS A 108 20.53 42.24 26.48
C LYS A 108 19.42 41.73 25.56
N TYR A 109 18.18 41.74 26.04
CA TYR A 109 17.01 41.33 25.25
C TYR A 109 16.59 42.37 24.19
N GLU A 110 16.88 43.66 24.38
CA GLU A 110 16.67 44.69 23.36
C GLU A 110 17.68 44.56 22.20
N ASN A 111 18.90 44.09 22.45
CA ASN A 111 19.92 43.85 21.42
C ASN A 111 19.88 42.41 20.88
N ALA A 112 19.35 42.24 19.67
CA ALA A 112 19.15 40.93 19.05
C ALA A 112 20.43 40.08 18.90
N GLY A 113 21.60 40.70 18.68
CA GLY A 113 22.88 39.97 18.59
C GLY A 113 23.41 39.50 19.93
N GLU A 114 23.24 40.32 20.98
CA GLU A 114 23.57 39.90 22.35
C GLU A 114 22.59 38.87 22.89
N LEU A 115 21.32 38.97 22.50
CA LEU A 115 20.27 38.01 22.81
C LEU A 115 20.56 36.65 22.16
N LEU A 116 20.97 36.62 20.88
CA LEU A 116 21.38 35.38 20.22
C LEU A 116 22.52 34.70 21.00
N ARG A 117 23.58 35.44 21.31
CA ARG A 117 24.72 34.92 22.11
C ARG A 117 24.31 34.47 23.51
N HIS A 118 23.33 35.14 24.12
CA HIS A 118 22.76 34.73 25.42
C HIS A 118 22.06 33.38 25.33
N ILE A 119 21.29 33.17 24.26
CA ILE A 119 20.52 31.95 24.04
C ILE A 119 21.45 30.79 23.65
N GLU A 120 22.47 31.05 22.84
CA GLU A 120 23.46 30.07 22.39
C GLU A 120 24.43 29.61 23.48
N GLY A 121 24.84 30.50 24.38
CA GLY A 121 25.89 30.29 25.40
C GLY A 121 25.65 29.16 26.42
N GLY A 122 24.56 28.39 26.29
CA GLY A 122 24.33 27.13 26.99
C GLY A 122 24.57 25.92 26.08
N GLN A 123 23.64 25.66 25.17
CA GLN A 123 23.66 24.64 24.12
C GLN A 123 22.41 24.84 23.25
N ILE A 124 22.44 24.57 21.95
CA ILE A 124 21.23 24.61 21.10
C ILE A 124 20.44 23.30 21.29
N ASP A 125 19.18 23.41 21.72
CA ASP A 125 18.31 22.29 22.02
C ASP A 125 16.83 22.59 21.71
N LYS A 126 15.96 21.64 22.07
CA LYS A 126 14.50 21.74 21.86
C LYS A 126 13.87 22.98 22.49
N SER A 127 14.47 23.51 23.55
CA SER A 127 13.92 24.61 24.33
C SER A 127 14.21 25.99 23.73
N ASN A 128 15.22 26.10 22.85
CA ASN A 128 15.68 27.39 22.34
C ASN A 128 15.70 27.54 20.82
N VAL A 129 15.68 26.45 20.04
CA VAL A 129 15.78 26.56 18.57
C VAL A 129 14.67 27.42 17.96
N MET A 130 13.45 27.37 18.51
CA MET A 130 12.33 28.19 18.03
C MET A 130 12.52 29.67 18.35
N ASP A 131 13.16 30.00 19.48
CA ASP A 131 13.51 31.38 19.83
C ASP A 131 14.56 31.94 18.87
N ILE A 132 15.57 31.12 18.54
CA ILE A 132 16.62 31.46 17.58
C ILE A 132 16.03 31.64 16.17
N PHE A 133 15.06 30.81 15.78
CA PHE A 133 14.40 30.94 14.48
C PHE A 133 13.54 32.22 14.40
N ASP A 134 12.84 32.60 15.47
CA ASP A 134 12.13 33.89 15.52
C ASP A 134 13.12 35.08 15.42
N LEU A 135 14.32 34.97 16.02
CA LEU A 135 15.39 35.96 15.86
C LEU A 135 15.91 36.03 14.42
N ALA A 136 16.02 34.91 13.73
CA ALA A 136 16.40 34.89 12.31
C ALA A 136 15.35 35.63 11.45
N ILE A 137 14.06 35.35 11.65
CA ILE A 137 12.97 36.05 10.95
C ILE A 137 13.01 37.55 11.24
N TYR A 138 13.22 37.94 12.50
CA TYR A 138 13.39 39.35 12.86
C TYR A 138 14.59 39.98 12.15
N ALA A 139 15.75 39.31 12.17
CA ALA A 139 16.97 39.82 11.55
C ALA A 139 16.79 40.05 10.04
N ASP A 140 16.11 39.11 9.37
CA ASP A 140 15.72 39.21 7.96
C ASP A 140 14.80 40.42 7.72
N SER A 141 13.75 40.60 8.52
CA SER A 141 12.84 41.76 8.42
C SER A 141 13.55 43.12 8.59
N LYS A 142 14.68 43.14 9.30
CA LYS A 142 15.51 44.33 9.51
C LYS A 142 16.69 44.44 8.55
N ASN A 143 16.79 43.56 7.54
CA ASN A 143 17.91 43.46 6.61
C ASN A 143 19.29 43.29 7.31
N ASN A 144 19.31 42.74 8.52
CA ASN A 144 20.52 42.41 9.24
C ASN A 144 21.02 41.02 8.83
N HIS A 145 21.65 40.97 7.66
CA HIS A 145 22.11 39.74 7.02
C HIS A 145 23.06 38.93 7.90
N GLN A 146 23.99 39.58 8.60
CA GLN A 146 24.95 38.89 9.46
C GLN A 146 24.23 38.16 10.60
N LEU A 147 23.34 38.84 11.32
CA LEU A 147 22.59 38.23 12.41
C LEU A 147 21.66 37.12 11.91
N TYR A 148 21.06 37.30 10.73
CA TYR A 148 20.25 36.27 10.07
C TYR A 148 21.07 35.00 9.82
N PHE A 149 22.25 35.12 9.22
CA PHE A 149 23.11 33.96 8.92
C PHE A 149 23.62 33.29 10.20
N ASP A 150 24.01 34.07 11.21
CA ASP A 150 24.44 33.54 12.51
C ASP A 150 23.30 32.71 13.16
N ALA A 151 22.09 33.28 13.23
CA ALA A 151 20.92 32.60 13.80
C ALA A 151 20.50 31.37 12.98
N MET A 152 20.47 31.47 11.65
CA MET A 152 20.11 30.34 10.78
C MET A 152 21.15 29.22 10.82
N SER A 153 22.44 29.54 10.95
CA SER A 153 23.48 28.53 11.17
C SER A 153 23.22 27.72 12.43
N SER A 154 22.76 28.37 13.51
CA SER A 154 22.36 27.71 14.75
C SER A 154 21.13 26.81 14.56
N VAL A 155 20.13 27.26 13.79
CA VAL A 155 18.96 26.42 13.43
C VAL A 155 19.38 25.22 12.59
N PHE A 156 20.27 25.40 11.61
CA PHE A 156 20.76 24.32 10.76
C PHE A 156 21.60 23.30 11.54
N SER A 157 22.46 23.77 12.46
CA SER A 157 23.21 22.90 13.37
C SER A 157 22.27 21.99 14.17
N TYR A 158 21.16 22.55 14.69
CA TYR A 158 20.14 21.76 15.40
C TYR A 158 19.51 20.66 14.53
N ILE A 159 19.18 20.96 13.27
CA ILE A 159 18.62 19.97 12.33
C ILE A 159 19.65 18.88 12.02
N THR A 160 20.91 19.26 11.75
CA THR A 160 22.00 18.33 11.43
C THR A 160 22.29 17.37 12.57
N VAL A 161 22.27 17.83 13.83
CA VAL A 161 22.50 16.95 15.00
C VAL A 161 21.46 15.82 15.08
N GLN A 162 20.21 16.04 14.65
CA GLN A 162 19.19 14.99 14.64
C GLN A 162 19.46 13.88 13.61
N GLN A 163 20.37 14.10 12.66
CA GLN A 163 20.77 13.09 11.68
C GLN A 163 21.62 11.98 12.30
N GLY A 164 22.10 12.15 13.54
CA GLY A 164 22.74 11.07 14.31
C GLY A 164 24.15 10.69 13.85
N ASP A 165 24.78 11.54 13.03
CA ASP A 165 26.14 11.33 12.56
C ASP A 165 27.15 11.52 13.70
N ASP A 166 27.96 10.50 13.98
CA ASP A 166 29.12 10.54 14.88
C ASP A 166 30.36 10.05 14.12
N TYR A 167 30.99 10.97 13.39
CA TYR A 167 32.14 10.71 12.55
C TYR A 167 33.35 10.12 13.31
N ASN A 168 33.38 10.19 14.64
CA ASN A 168 34.47 9.61 15.44
C ASN A 168 34.23 8.15 15.84
N LYS A 169 32.98 7.66 15.77
CA LYS A 169 32.61 6.31 16.24
C LYS A 169 32.05 5.41 15.16
N GLN A 170 31.63 5.96 14.03
CA GLN A 170 30.96 5.24 12.95
C GLN A 170 31.93 4.89 11.82
N ASP A 171 31.78 3.70 11.25
CA ASP A 171 32.55 3.28 10.06
C ASP A 171 32.20 4.16 8.86
N ASP A 172 33.17 4.46 8.00
CA ASP A 172 33.01 5.31 6.82
C ASP A 172 31.96 4.75 5.84
N ASN A 173 31.74 3.44 5.84
CA ASN A 173 30.74 2.76 5.01
C ASN A 173 29.38 2.55 5.71
N GLU A 174 29.22 2.99 6.96
CA GLU A 174 27.98 2.80 7.71
C GLU A 174 26.85 3.64 7.13
N ILE A 175 25.69 3.01 6.89
CA ILE A 175 24.47 3.68 6.44
C ILE A 175 23.47 3.67 7.60
N LEU A 176 23.12 4.86 8.06
CA LEU A 176 22.19 5.03 9.18
C LEU A 176 20.72 4.95 8.70
N PRO A 177 19.78 4.57 9.58
CA PRO A 177 18.37 4.53 9.24
C PRO A 177 17.81 5.91 8.86
N PRO A 178 16.61 5.98 8.27
CA PRO A 178 16.03 7.26 7.89
C PRO A 178 15.77 8.18 9.08
N VAL A 179 16.17 9.46 8.96
CA VAL A 179 16.06 10.44 10.05
C VAL A 179 14.60 10.77 10.35
N VAL A 180 14.23 10.73 11.63
CA VAL A 180 12.92 11.22 12.10
C VAL A 180 13.13 12.55 12.80
N TYR A 181 12.66 13.62 12.17
CA TYR A 181 12.79 14.96 12.71
C TYR A 181 11.69 15.25 13.72
N ASP A 182 12.05 15.98 14.78
CA ASP A 182 11.12 16.34 15.84
C ASP A 182 10.11 17.44 15.45
N GLU A 183 9.19 17.71 16.37
CA GLU A 183 8.11 18.70 16.17
C GLU A 183 8.62 20.13 15.94
N ASN A 184 9.80 20.49 16.47
CA ASN A 184 10.39 21.81 16.27
C ASN A 184 10.85 21.97 14.82
N VAL A 185 11.52 20.98 14.25
CA VAL A 185 11.90 21.01 12.82
C VAL A 185 10.65 21.05 11.94
N VAL A 186 9.62 20.26 12.26
CA VAL A 186 8.32 20.31 11.56
C VAL A 186 7.70 21.71 11.63
N ALA A 187 7.75 22.35 12.80
CA ALA A 187 7.21 23.70 13.01
C ALA A 187 7.99 24.78 12.25
N ILE A 188 9.32 24.68 12.20
CA ILE A 188 10.19 25.55 11.40
C ILE A 188 9.80 25.46 9.92
N LEU A 189 9.70 24.24 9.38
CA LEU A 189 9.32 24.04 7.99
C LEU A 189 7.91 24.54 7.69
N ARG A 190 6.97 24.41 8.64
CA ARG A 190 5.61 24.99 8.52
C ARG A 190 5.62 26.52 8.48
N LYS A 191 6.49 27.18 9.25
CA LYS A 191 6.65 28.64 9.18
C LYS A 191 7.27 29.07 7.84
N ILE A 192 8.32 28.37 7.38
CA ILE A 192 8.94 28.62 6.06
C ILE A 192 7.92 28.46 4.94
N LYS A 193 7.06 27.44 5.02
CA LYS A 193 5.94 27.25 4.10
C LYS A 193 5.07 28.51 3.96
N GLY A 194 4.77 29.19 5.07
CA GLY A 194 4.02 30.45 5.07
C GLY A 194 4.74 31.56 4.30
N PHE A 195 6.05 31.72 4.51
CA PHE A 195 6.85 32.69 3.76
C PHE A 195 6.85 32.40 2.25
N ILE A 196 7.00 31.15 1.83
CA ILE A 196 6.98 30.78 0.39
C ILE A 196 5.67 31.23 -0.29
N ARG A 197 4.55 31.17 0.44
CA ARG A 197 3.21 31.46 -0.08
C ARG A 197 2.84 32.94 -0.03
N GLU A 198 3.07 33.58 1.11
CA GLU A 198 2.42 34.85 1.46
C GLU A 198 3.37 36.06 1.38
N ASP A 199 4.68 35.83 1.22
CA ASP A 199 5.67 36.90 1.17
C ASP A 199 5.70 37.59 -0.20
N ASP A 200 5.87 38.91 -0.19
CA ASP A 200 6.04 39.73 -1.40
C ASP A 200 7.46 39.64 -1.99
N GLY A 201 8.28 38.77 -1.42
CA GLY A 201 9.65 38.51 -1.82
C GLY A 201 10.65 39.46 -1.21
N HIS A 202 10.32 40.18 -0.14
CA HIS A 202 11.28 40.97 0.62
C HIS A 202 12.11 40.13 1.60
N HIS A 203 11.59 39.00 2.06
CA HIS A 203 12.28 38.13 3.01
C HIS A 203 13.28 37.18 2.32
N LEU A 204 14.44 36.97 2.95
CA LEU A 204 15.41 35.96 2.51
C LEU A 204 14.81 34.57 2.53
N LEU A 205 13.90 34.25 3.44
CA LEU A 205 13.22 32.94 3.50
C LEU A 205 12.32 32.67 2.28
N TYR A 206 11.81 33.70 1.60
CA TYR A 206 11.09 33.55 0.34
C TYR A 206 12.05 33.24 -0.81
N ARG A 207 13.22 33.91 -0.82
CA ARG A 207 14.18 33.84 -1.93
C ARG A 207 15.16 32.69 -1.80
N ASN A 208 15.48 32.26 -0.60
CA ASN A 208 16.57 31.34 -0.29
C ASN A 208 16.03 29.99 0.19
N ASN A 209 16.68 28.92 -0.24
CA ASN A 209 16.30 27.56 0.04
C ASN A 209 17.41 26.73 0.70
N ASP A 210 18.29 27.38 1.46
CA ASP A 210 19.41 26.71 2.14
C ASP A 210 18.96 25.57 3.07
N ILE A 211 17.73 25.59 3.59
CA ILE A 211 17.23 24.50 4.44
C ILE A 211 17.16 23.16 3.70
N VAL A 212 16.95 23.16 2.38
CA VAL A 212 17.00 21.92 1.57
C VAL A 212 18.39 21.33 1.59
N SER A 213 19.45 22.13 1.62
CA SER A 213 20.83 21.62 1.71
C SER A 213 21.09 20.85 3.00
N VAL A 214 20.40 21.22 4.08
CA VAL A 214 20.49 20.56 5.39
C VAL A 214 19.64 19.30 5.44
N LEU A 215 18.44 19.33 4.86
CA LEU A 215 17.57 18.16 4.78
C LEU A 215 18.10 17.10 3.81
N TYR A 216 18.65 17.53 2.68
CA TYR A 216 19.38 16.72 1.71
C TYR A 216 20.88 16.85 1.95
N ASN A 217 21.29 16.61 3.20
CA ASN A 217 22.69 16.67 3.59
C ASN A 217 23.49 15.56 2.88
N GLN A 218 24.36 15.98 1.99
CA GLN A 218 25.19 15.12 1.16
C GLN A 218 26.21 14.29 1.97
N ILE A 219 26.62 14.80 3.14
CA ILE A 219 27.68 14.23 3.97
C ILE A 219 27.10 13.30 5.04
N SER A 220 25.82 13.46 5.41
CA SER A 220 25.18 12.68 6.47
C SER A 220 25.06 11.20 6.13
N LYS A 221 25.44 10.30 7.04
CA LYS A 221 25.30 8.84 6.84
C LYS A 221 23.83 8.39 6.87
N SER A 222 22.93 9.24 7.35
CA SER A 222 21.51 8.94 7.42
C SER A 222 20.78 8.99 6.09
N ARG A 223 19.77 8.13 5.96
CA ARG A 223 18.87 8.07 4.81
C ARG A 223 17.77 9.12 4.92
N ILE A 224 17.19 9.51 3.79
CA ILE A 224 16.05 10.43 3.76
C ILE A 224 14.79 9.65 4.18
N SER A 225 14.05 10.19 5.15
CA SER A 225 12.79 9.60 5.57
C SER A 225 11.61 10.02 4.70
N LEU A 226 10.54 9.21 4.74
CA LEU A 226 9.26 9.55 4.13
C LEU A 226 8.73 10.90 4.66
N GLN A 227 8.89 11.17 5.96
CA GLN A 227 8.52 12.45 6.58
C GLN A 227 9.22 13.63 5.89
N THR A 228 10.53 13.51 5.64
CA THR A 228 11.33 14.54 4.95
C THR A 228 10.83 14.76 3.52
N HIS A 229 10.53 13.67 2.80
CA HIS A 229 9.95 13.75 1.47
C HIS A 229 8.60 14.47 1.44
N GLN A 230 7.70 14.15 2.38
CA GLN A 230 6.38 14.77 2.48
C GLN A 230 6.50 16.27 2.85
N MET A 231 7.45 16.64 3.69
CA MET A 231 7.72 18.04 4.03
C MET A 231 8.22 18.83 2.82
N ILE A 232 9.22 18.32 2.10
CA ILE A 232 9.74 18.95 0.88
C ILE A 232 8.63 19.06 -0.18
N TRP A 233 7.83 18.01 -0.36
CA TRP A 233 6.68 18.04 -1.25
C TRP A 233 5.73 19.20 -0.91
N SER A 234 5.38 19.36 0.37
CA SER A 234 4.51 20.44 0.84
C SER A 234 5.07 21.84 0.56
N LEU A 235 6.39 22.03 0.68
CA LEU A 235 7.05 23.30 0.36
C LEU A 235 7.07 23.59 -1.15
N LEU A 236 7.36 22.57 -1.96
CA LEU A 236 7.37 22.69 -3.42
C LEU A 236 5.99 22.94 -4.00
N ASN A 237 4.95 22.36 -3.41
CA ASN A 237 3.56 22.63 -3.78
C ASN A 237 3.27 24.13 -3.72
N GLU A 238 3.58 24.77 -2.59
CA GLU A 238 3.40 26.22 -2.46
C GLU A 238 4.29 26.99 -3.43
N ALA A 239 5.57 26.64 -3.55
CA ALA A 239 6.49 27.35 -4.44
C ALA A 239 6.02 27.32 -5.90
N ILE A 240 5.48 26.20 -6.37
CA ILE A 240 5.00 26.05 -7.76
C ILE A 240 3.65 26.74 -7.97
N THR A 241 2.70 26.54 -7.06
CA THR A 241 1.36 27.15 -7.13
C THR A 241 1.46 28.67 -7.08
N TYR A 242 2.24 29.21 -6.14
CA TYR A 242 2.42 30.66 -5.93
C TYR A 242 3.58 31.27 -6.75
N ASN A 243 4.06 30.57 -7.77
CA ASN A 243 5.00 31.09 -8.78
C ASN A 243 6.36 31.55 -8.23
N ASN A 244 6.83 30.97 -7.12
CA ASN A 244 8.16 31.21 -6.57
C ASN A 244 9.22 30.36 -7.29
N HIS A 245 9.57 30.80 -8.51
CA HIS A 245 10.53 30.09 -9.36
C HIS A 245 11.94 30.03 -8.77
N SER A 246 12.36 31.07 -8.04
CA SER A 246 13.71 31.14 -7.46
C SER A 246 13.93 30.04 -6.42
N TRP A 247 12.94 29.83 -5.55
CA TRP A 247 12.97 28.79 -4.53
C TRP A 247 12.98 27.39 -5.14
N PHE A 248 12.13 27.15 -6.15
CA PHE A 248 12.10 25.91 -6.91
C PHE A 248 13.43 25.60 -7.59
N LYS A 249 14.04 26.60 -8.26
CA LYS A 249 15.31 26.41 -8.96
C LYS A 249 16.39 25.96 -7.99
N GLN A 250 16.56 26.64 -6.86
CA GLN A 250 17.55 26.29 -5.82
C GLN A 250 17.32 24.89 -5.24
N TYR A 251 16.06 24.52 -4.97
CA TYR A 251 15.72 23.15 -4.56
C TYR A 251 16.31 22.13 -5.54
N TRP A 252 16.09 22.34 -6.84
CA TRP A 252 16.55 21.41 -7.87
C TRP A 252 18.08 21.28 -7.90
N GLN A 253 18.81 22.38 -7.65
CA GLN A 253 20.28 22.36 -7.59
C GLN A 253 20.80 21.52 -6.42
N PHE A 254 20.17 21.63 -5.25
CA PHE A 254 20.53 20.83 -4.07
C PHE A 254 20.17 19.37 -4.25
N ALA A 255 19.00 19.09 -4.81
CA ALA A 255 18.56 17.73 -5.09
C ALA A 255 19.47 17.03 -6.13
N ASP A 256 19.85 17.72 -7.20
CA ASP A 256 20.75 17.19 -8.23
C ASP A 256 22.10 16.82 -7.63
N SER A 257 22.67 17.74 -6.86
CA SER A 257 23.93 17.52 -6.16
C SER A 257 23.84 16.34 -5.17
N TYR A 258 22.73 16.21 -4.44
CA TYR A 258 22.48 15.07 -3.56
C TYR A 258 22.42 13.75 -4.34
N SER A 259 21.63 13.68 -5.42
CA SER A 259 21.49 12.47 -6.23
C SER A 259 22.80 12.07 -6.89
N ALA A 260 23.58 13.04 -7.38
CA ALA A 260 24.88 12.81 -7.97
C ALA A 260 25.87 12.18 -6.97
N LEU A 261 25.93 12.70 -5.74
CA LEU A 261 26.87 12.20 -4.75
C LEU A 261 26.41 10.89 -4.11
N ARG A 262 25.11 10.75 -3.83
CA ARG A 262 24.56 9.64 -3.02
C ARG A 262 24.06 8.46 -3.83
N TYR A 263 23.58 8.70 -5.05
CA TYR A 263 22.81 7.70 -5.80
C TYR A 263 23.42 7.30 -7.14
N ARG A 264 24.44 8.00 -7.64
CA ARG A 264 25.05 7.68 -8.93
C ARG A 264 25.68 6.30 -8.95
N PHE A 265 26.53 5.99 -7.96
CA PHE A 265 27.32 4.75 -7.92
C PHE A 265 26.98 3.87 -6.71
N VAL A 266 25.71 3.47 -6.58
CA VAL A 266 25.25 2.70 -5.42
C VAL A 266 25.22 1.20 -5.67
N ALA A 267 25.97 0.47 -4.84
CA ALA A 267 25.88 -0.99 -4.74
C ALA A 267 24.86 -1.45 -3.68
N ASP A 268 24.72 -0.70 -2.58
CA ASP A 268 23.84 -1.03 -1.47
C ASP A 268 22.35 -1.10 -1.86
N GLU A 269 21.66 -2.13 -1.38
CA GLU A 269 20.25 -2.36 -1.73
C GLU A 269 19.30 -1.31 -1.15
N ALA A 270 19.53 -0.84 0.07
CA ALA A 270 18.68 0.14 0.71
C ALA A 270 18.77 1.48 -0.01
N LEU A 271 19.98 1.93 -0.34
CA LEU A 271 20.20 3.15 -1.12
C LEU A 271 19.70 3.02 -2.57
N ARG A 272 19.69 1.83 -3.18
CA ARG A 272 19.05 1.60 -4.49
C ARG A 272 17.55 1.81 -4.43
N ARG A 273 16.88 1.35 -3.36
CA ARG A 273 15.46 1.63 -3.13
C ARG A 273 15.24 3.12 -2.91
N ASP A 274 16.05 3.77 -2.07
CA ASP A 274 15.94 5.21 -1.81
C ASP A 274 16.14 6.03 -3.09
N LYS A 275 17.07 5.63 -3.98
CA LYS A 275 17.23 6.24 -5.31
C LYS A 275 15.94 6.18 -6.15
N LYS A 276 15.28 5.01 -6.20
CA LYS A 276 14.02 4.84 -6.95
C LYS A 276 12.92 5.73 -6.37
N GLU A 277 12.79 5.76 -5.04
CA GLU A 277 11.85 6.64 -4.34
C GLU A 277 12.16 8.12 -4.57
N PHE A 278 13.43 8.52 -4.52
CA PHE A 278 13.87 9.88 -4.78
C PHE A 278 13.49 10.30 -6.21
N MET A 279 13.76 9.46 -7.20
CA MET A 279 13.38 9.72 -8.59
C MET A 279 11.85 9.78 -8.76
N LEU A 280 11.09 8.91 -8.09
CA LEU A 280 9.62 8.95 -8.08
C LEU A 280 9.12 10.32 -7.61
N ARG A 281 9.66 10.86 -6.51
CA ARG A 281 9.28 12.19 -6.00
C ARG A 281 9.53 13.29 -7.03
N HIS A 282 10.67 13.26 -7.71
CA HIS A 282 11.04 14.25 -8.72
C HIS A 282 10.21 14.13 -10.01
N VAL A 283 9.80 12.90 -10.37
CA VAL A 283 8.82 12.69 -11.43
C VAL A 283 7.47 13.30 -11.03
N MET A 284 7.03 13.11 -9.79
CA MET A 284 5.80 13.74 -9.29
C MET A 284 5.90 15.27 -9.21
N ILE A 285 7.08 15.84 -8.93
CA ILE A 285 7.31 17.29 -9.01
C ILE A 285 7.17 17.77 -10.46
N GLY A 286 7.70 17.02 -11.43
CA GLY A 286 7.47 17.28 -12.84
C GLY A 286 5.99 17.20 -13.25
N THR A 287 5.27 16.21 -12.71
CA THR A 287 3.81 16.09 -12.84
C THR A 287 3.09 17.34 -12.32
N LEU A 288 3.50 17.86 -11.15
CA LEU A 288 2.93 19.07 -10.56
C LEU A 288 3.20 20.32 -11.42
N LEU A 289 4.38 20.43 -12.04
CA LEU A 289 4.68 21.51 -13.00
C LEU A 289 3.78 21.44 -14.24
N VAL A 290 3.56 20.23 -14.78
CA VAL A 290 2.66 20.02 -15.93
C VAL A 290 1.22 20.33 -15.54
N HIS A 291 0.79 19.98 -14.33
CA HIS A 291 -0.54 20.31 -13.81
C HIS A 291 -0.75 21.83 -13.72
N ASN A 292 0.21 22.57 -13.18
CA ASN A 292 0.18 24.03 -13.04
C ASN A 292 0.56 24.79 -14.33
N GLU A 293 0.68 24.11 -15.47
CA GLU A 293 1.09 24.68 -16.76
C GLU A 293 2.42 25.46 -16.73
N ARG A 294 3.31 25.14 -15.80
CA ARG A 294 4.64 25.76 -15.62
C ARG A 294 5.68 25.19 -16.61
N TYR A 295 5.30 25.02 -17.87
CA TYR A 295 6.16 24.39 -18.89
C TYR A 295 7.52 25.08 -19.04
N LYS A 296 7.57 26.40 -18.93
CA LYS A 296 8.83 27.16 -19.01
C LYS A 296 9.86 26.75 -17.95
N TRP A 297 9.41 26.31 -16.77
CA TRP A 297 10.30 25.87 -15.69
C TRP A 297 10.94 24.51 -16.01
N LEU A 298 10.34 23.72 -16.91
CA LEU A 298 10.92 22.46 -17.37
C LEU A 298 12.28 22.64 -18.07
N ASN A 299 12.51 23.83 -18.66
CA ASN A 299 13.83 24.19 -19.22
C ASN A 299 14.93 24.13 -18.16
N ASP A 300 14.64 24.53 -16.93
CA ASP A 300 15.62 24.59 -15.85
C ASP A 300 15.91 23.22 -15.25
N ILE A 301 15.13 22.17 -15.57
CA ILE A 301 15.28 20.84 -14.96
C ILE A 301 15.62 19.72 -15.94
N PHE A 302 15.17 19.78 -17.20
CA PHE A 302 15.37 18.69 -18.16
C PHE A 302 16.84 18.43 -18.49
N LEU A 303 17.68 19.46 -18.53
CA LEU A 303 19.10 19.29 -18.83
C LEU A 303 20.00 19.76 -17.68
N TYR A 304 19.42 19.89 -16.49
CA TYR A 304 20.17 20.29 -15.30
C TYR A 304 21.01 19.14 -14.77
N THR A 305 22.31 19.36 -14.65
CA THR A 305 23.23 18.49 -13.92
C THR A 305 24.51 19.26 -13.62
N HIS A 306 25.08 19.07 -12.43
CA HIS A 306 26.44 19.53 -12.10
C HIS A 306 27.52 18.46 -12.28
N SER A 307 27.14 17.29 -12.77
CA SER A 307 28.03 16.14 -12.86
C SER A 307 28.77 16.08 -14.19
N GLU A 308 30.02 15.62 -14.17
CA GLU A 308 30.78 15.26 -15.37
C GLU A 308 31.38 13.85 -15.23
N PRO A 309 31.09 12.89 -16.14
CA PRO A 309 30.10 12.95 -17.23
C PRO A 309 28.69 13.26 -16.72
N GLU A 310 27.81 13.70 -17.61
CA GLU A 310 26.49 14.19 -17.26
C GLU A 310 25.63 13.08 -16.62
N TYR A 311 24.99 13.41 -15.50
CA TYR A 311 24.15 12.49 -14.74
C TYR A 311 22.84 13.15 -14.35
N TYR A 312 21.74 12.55 -14.79
CA TYR A 312 20.39 13.04 -14.57
C TYR A 312 19.65 12.15 -13.57
N GLY A 313 20.17 12.05 -12.34
CA GLY A 313 19.65 11.12 -11.34
C GLY A 313 18.28 11.44 -10.75
N LEU A 314 17.74 12.63 -11.03
CA LEU A 314 16.44 13.08 -10.52
C LEU A 314 15.28 12.57 -11.37
N ILE A 315 15.48 12.41 -12.68
CA ILE A 315 14.42 12.05 -13.61
C ILE A 315 14.89 10.94 -14.55
N PRO A 316 13.98 10.03 -14.97
CA PRO A 316 14.32 8.98 -15.92
C PRO A 316 15.01 9.53 -17.17
N SER A 317 16.08 8.86 -17.59
CA SER A 317 16.90 9.30 -18.72
C SER A 317 17.09 8.23 -19.80
N THR A 318 16.46 7.07 -19.63
CA THR A 318 16.34 6.04 -20.67
C THR A 318 14.89 5.61 -20.78
N PHE A 319 14.51 5.06 -21.93
CA PHE A 319 13.14 4.58 -22.16
C PHE A 319 12.75 3.50 -21.14
N THR A 320 13.63 2.53 -20.87
CA THR A 320 13.45 1.54 -19.78
C THR A 320 13.17 2.17 -18.42
N GLN A 321 13.89 3.24 -18.03
CA GLN A 321 13.64 3.92 -16.76
C GLN A 321 12.29 4.66 -16.74
N ILE A 322 11.88 5.23 -17.88
CA ILE A 322 10.58 5.89 -18.00
C ILE A 322 9.46 4.87 -17.82
N ILE A 323 9.53 3.72 -18.50
CA ILE A 323 8.55 2.63 -18.35
C ILE A 323 8.56 2.09 -16.92
N GLY A 324 9.72 1.80 -16.35
CA GLY A 324 9.81 1.31 -14.97
C GLY A 324 9.26 2.31 -13.94
N MET A 325 9.32 3.61 -14.21
CA MET A 325 8.68 4.62 -13.37
C MET A 325 7.17 4.72 -13.60
N LEU A 326 6.72 4.55 -14.84
CA LEU A 326 5.31 4.50 -15.20
C LEU A 326 4.59 3.35 -14.47
N GLU A 327 5.19 2.15 -14.50
CA GLU A 327 4.70 0.97 -13.76
C GLU A 327 4.71 1.19 -12.25
N ASN A 328 5.78 1.80 -11.72
CA ASN A 328 5.86 2.14 -10.30
C ASN A 328 4.71 3.08 -9.90
N ILE A 329 4.47 4.12 -10.70
CA ILE A 329 3.38 5.09 -10.46
C ILE A 329 2.01 4.41 -10.57
N ASP A 330 1.82 3.52 -11.54
CA ASP A 330 0.57 2.77 -11.71
C ASP A 330 0.25 1.92 -10.48
N SER A 331 1.26 1.23 -9.93
CA SER A 331 1.09 0.42 -8.73
C SER A 331 0.76 1.23 -7.46
N ILE A 332 1.40 2.40 -7.27
CA ILE A 332 1.20 3.22 -6.06
C ILE A 332 -0.07 4.09 -6.13
N CYS A 333 -0.61 4.34 -7.33
CA CYS A 333 -1.87 5.07 -7.54
C CYS A 333 -3.11 4.22 -7.19
N THR A 334 -3.02 3.47 -6.09
CA THR A 334 -4.05 2.63 -5.50
C THR A 334 -4.16 2.91 -4.00
N VAL A 335 -5.34 2.77 -3.42
CA VAL A 335 -5.57 2.95 -1.98
C VAL A 335 -5.12 1.69 -1.22
N PRO A 336 -4.37 1.79 -0.11
CA PRO A 336 -3.96 3.00 0.62
C PRO A 336 -2.56 3.53 0.26
N ALA A 337 -1.86 2.90 -0.69
CA ALA A 337 -0.48 3.25 -1.04
C ALA A 337 -0.35 4.74 -1.39
N PHE A 338 -1.26 5.27 -2.21
CA PHE A 338 -1.25 6.68 -2.60
C PHE A 338 -1.35 7.65 -1.40
N GLN A 339 -2.22 7.33 -0.43
CA GLN A 339 -2.46 8.16 0.74
C GLN A 339 -1.21 8.26 1.63
N GLN A 340 -0.43 7.19 1.74
CA GLN A 340 0.84 7.19 2.47
C GLN A 340 1.89 8.08 1.80
N GLN A 341 1.84 8.21 0.47
CA GLN A 341 2.77 9.05 -0.28
C GLN A 341 2.47 10.56 -0.15
N ASN A 342 1.23 10.93 0.17
CA ASN A 342 0.77 12.32 0.36
C ASN A 342 1.02 13.24 -0.85
N PHE A 343 0.86 12.73 -2.08
CA PHE A 343 1.08 13.46 -3.34
C PHE A 343 -0.06 14.43 -3.73
N TYR A 344 -0.87 14.90 -2.79
CA TYR A 344 -1.98 15.80 -3.09
C TYR A 344 -1.49 17.15 -3.63
N PHE A 345 -2.22 17.71 -4.60
CA PHE A 345 -1.98 19.03 -5.17
C PHE A 345 -2.73 20.09 -4.34
N ALA A 346 -2.13 21.25 -4.11
CA ALA A 346 -2.68 22.27 -3.20
C ALA A 346 -4.07 22.79 -3.63
N ASP A 347 -4.36 22.78 -4.94
CA ASP A 347 -5.58 23.35 -5.52
C ASP A 347 -6.71 22.31 -5.70
N GLU A 348 -6.45 21.02 -5.43
CA GLU A 348 -7.42 19.93 -5.62
C GLU A 348 -7.97 19.46 -4.26
N MET A 349 -9.30 19.42 -4.11
CA MET A 349 -9.94 19.01 -2.86
C MET A 349 -9.92 17.49 -2.68
N GLY A 350 -8.79 16.94 -2.20
CA GLY A 350 -8.62 15.65 -1.50
C GLY A 350 -9.71 14.59 -1.67
N GLY A 351 -10.10 14.24 -2.90
CA GLY A 351 -11.26 13.45 -3.24
C GLY A 351 -10.91 12.02 -3.69
N VAL A 352 -11.92 11.15 -3.73
CA VAL A 352 -11.79 9.72 -4.11
C VAL A 352 -11.30 9.51 -5.56
N ASN A 353 -11.27 10.56 -6.39
CA ASN A 353 -10.77 10.49 -7.78
C ASN A 353 -9.38 11.12 -7.97
N ASP A 354 -8.77 11.65 -6.91
CA ASP A 354 -7.49 12.36 -7.02
C ASP A 354 -6.37 11.44 -7.50
N GLU A 355 -6.38 10.16 -7.11
CA GLU A 355 -5.36 9.19 -7.51
C GLU A 355 -5.32 8.99 -9.03
N LYS A 356 -6.49 8.79 -9.65
CA LYS A 356 -6.61 8.60 -11.10
C LYS A 356 -6.26 9.86 -11.87
N PHE A 357 -6.65 11.01 -11.33
CA PHE A 357 -6.33 12.31 -11.92
C PHE A 357 -4.81 12.56 -11.91
N ILE A 358 -4.17 12.38 -10.76
CA ILE A 358 -2.73 12.55 -10.57
C ILE A 358 -1.96 11.54 -11.41
N PHE A 359 -2.42 10.28 -11.46
CA PHE A 359 -1.88 9.25 -12.35
C PHE A 359 -1.88 9.73 -13.81
N ARG A 360 -3.01 10.22 -14.32
CA ARG A 360 -3.11 10.67 -15.71
C ARG A 360 -2.16 11.83 -16.00
N LYS A 361 -1.99 12.77 -15.06
CA LYS A 361 -1.01 13.86 -15.17
C LYS A 361 0.43 13.32 -15.17
N ALA A 362 0.71 12.27 -14.40
CA ALA A 362 2.03 11.65 -14.37
C ALA A 362 2.38 10.94 -15.69
N VAL A 363 1.43 10.21 -16.29
CA VAL A 363 1.58 9.65 -17.66
C VAL A 363 1.93 10.76 -18.65
N LYS A 364 1.27 11.91 -18.53
CA LYS A 364 1.51 13.08 -19.39
C LYS A 364 2.90 13.68 -19.20
N TYR A 365 3.39 13.80 -17.97
CA TYR A 365 4.77 14.24 -17.74
C TYR A 365 5.80 13.22 -18.22
N LEU A 366 5.59 11.92 -18.01
CA LEU A 366 6.48 10.87 -18.52
C LEU A 366 6.53 10.84 -20.05
N SER A 367 5.43 11.20 -20.73
CA SER A 367 5.41 11.37 -22.20
C SER A 367 6.33 12.50 -22.67
N LEU A 368 6.44 13.60 -21.91
CA LEU A 368 7.46 14.63 -22.17
C LEU A 368 8.88 14.11 -21.96
N LEU A 369 9.09 13.23 -20.97
CA LEU A 369 10.40 12.61 -20.75
C LEU A 369 10.78 11.66 -21.90
N VAL A 370 9.82 11.02 -22.57
CA VAL A 370 10.09 10.28 -23.80
C VAL A 370 10.58 11.22 -24.89
N ILE A 371 9.90 12.35 -25.12
CA ILE A 371 10.35 13.38 -26.09
C ILE A 371 11.77 13.89 -25.74
N ARG A 372 12.07 14.07 -24.44
CA ARG A 372 13.38 14.51 -23.94
C ARG A 372 14.53 13.57 -24.35
N LEU A 373 14.30 12.27 -24.57
CA LEU A 373 15.35 11.30 -24.90
C LEU A 373 16.18 11.70 -26.13
N TRP A 374 15.57 12.29 -27.16
CA TRP A 374 16.28 12.78 -28.36
C TRP A 374 17.21 13.95 -28.04
N THR A 375 16.86 14.77 -27.06
CA THR A 375 17.76 15.84 -26.60
C THR A 375 18.97 15.26 -25.88
N LEU A 376 18.81 14.14 -25.18
CA LEU A 376 19.87 13.45 -24.44
C LEU A 376 20.88 12.71 -25.32
N GLN A 377 20.47 12.26 -26.52
CA GLN A 377 21.35 11.55 -27.46
C GLN A 377 22.66 12.31 -27.77
N HIS A 378 22.58 13.65 -27.79
CA HIS A 378 23.71 14.52 -28.11
C HIS A 378 24.55 14.94 -26.88
N ARG A 379 24.20 14.48 -25.68
CA ARG A 379 24.84 14.87 -24.40
C ARG A 379 25.97 13.93 -24.01
N ASN A 380 26.82 14.27 -23.06
CA ASN A 380 27.92 13.40 -22.62
C ASN A 380 27.49 12.44 -21.50
N LEU A 381 26.72 11.41 -21.86
CA LEU A 381 26.18 10.40 -20.92
C LEU A 381 27.04 9.14 -20.85
N ASP A 382 27.08 8.53 -19.67
CA ASP A 382 27.77 7.25 -19.42
C ASP A 382 27.20 6.10 -20.27
N ASP A 383 25.88 6.11 -20.54
CA ASP A 383 25.17 5.02 -21.22
C ASP A 383 24.24 5.55 -22.32
N LYS A 384 24.83 5.98 -23.44
CA LYS A 384 24.06 6.39 -24.62
C LYS A 384 23.35 5.24 -25.32
N GLY A 385 23.92 4.03 -25.22
CA GLY A 385 23.44 2.85 -25.94
C GLY A 385 22.05 2.41 -25.47
N SER A 386 21.71 2.65 -24.20
CA SER A 386 20.43 2.24 -23.62
C SER A 386 19.31 3.29 -23.70
N LEU A 387 19.58 4.49 -24.24
CA LEU A 387 18.61 5.60 -24.25
C LEU A 387 17.24 5.20 -24.80
N PHE A 388 17.22 4.50 -25.92
CA PHE A 388 16.01 4.06 -26.62
C PHE A 388 15.76 2.55 -26.47
N GLN A 389 16.48 1.88 -25.58
CA GLN A 389 16.33 0.45 -25.39
C GLN A 389 14.91 0.15 -24.89
N ILE A 390 14.22 -0.74 -25.61
CA ILE A 390 12.91 -1.23 -25.23
C ILE A 390 13.07 -2.27 -24.11
N PRO A 391 12.35 -2.14 -22.98
CA PRO A 391 12.42 -3.13 -21.91
C PRO A 391 11.78 -4.46 -22.34
N PRO A 392 12.11 -5.57 -21.65
CA PRO A 392 11.42 -6.83 -21.86
C PRO A 392 9.93 -6.69 -21.55
N SER A 393 9.09 -7.46 -22.24
CA SER A 393 7.66 -7.53 -21.92
C SER A 393 7.44 -8.14 -20.53
N PRO A 394 6.38 -7.73 -19.81
CA PRO A 394 5.94 -8.41 -18.59
C PRO A 394 5.71 -9.91 -18.77
N ILE A 395 5.74 -10.61 -17.65
CA ILE A 395 5.41 -12.03 -17.61
C ILE A 395 3.89 -12.24 -17.67
N LEU A 396 3.12 -11.41 -16.97
CA LEU A 396 1.67 -11.56 -16.88
C LEU A 396 0.96 -10.91 -18.07
N ILE A 397 -0.05 -11.60 -18.61
CA ILE A 397 -0.84 -11.09 -19.74
C ILE A 397 -1.61 -9.81 -19.38
N GLU A 398 -2.11 -9.71 -18.15
CA GLU A 398 -2.84 -8.54 -17.66
C GLU A 398 -1.93 -7.29 -17.62
N ASP A 399 -0.65 -7.48 -17.31
CA ASP A 399 0.35 -6.40 -17.33
C ASP A 399 0.68 -5.99 -18.78
N ASP A 400 0.80 -6.94 -19.72
CA ASP A 400 0.94 -6.64 -21.15
C ASP A 400 -0.25 -5.79 -21.69
N GLU A 401 -1.48 -6.11 -21.27
CA GLU A 401 -2.68 -5.34 -21.60
C GLU A 401 -2.64 -3.93 -20.99
N ARG A 402 -2.21 -3.84 -19.73
CA ARG A 402 -2.06 -2.57 -19.03
C ARG A 402 -1.03 -1.69 -19.72
N ILE A 403 0.15 -2.21 -20.05
CA ILE A 403 1.21 -1.49 -20.77
C ILE A 403 0.74 -1.04 -22.14
N THR A 404 0.04 -1.90 -22.89
CA THR A 404 -0.54 -1.54 -24.19
C THR A 404 -1.43 -0.29 -24.07
N THR A 405 -2.30 -0.27 -23.05
CA THR A 405 -3.17 0.87 -22.76
C THR A 405 -2.37 2.12 -22.39
N LEU A 406 -1.31 1.96 -21.58
CA LEU A 406 -0.44 3.06 -21.17
C LEU A 406 0.35 3.66 -22.35
N MET A 407 0.84 2.83 -23.27
CA MET A 407 1.53 3.29 -24.47
C MET A 407 0.59 4.10 -25.37
N ASP A 408 -0.66 3.65 -25.52
CA ASP A 408 -1.67 4.40 -26.27
C ASP A 408 -1.99 5.75 -25.59
N MET A 409 -2.11 5.81 -24.26
CA MET A 409 -2.25 7.09 -23.53
C MET A 409 -1.06 8.03 -23.74
N MET A 410 0.17 7.52 -23.71
CA MET A 410 1.37 8.33 -23.93
C MET A 410 1.45 8.86 -25.36
N LYS A 411 0.99 8.09 -26.36
CA LYS A 411 0.90 8.53 -27.75
C LYS A 411 -0.07 9.70 -27.89
N ASP A 412 -1.24 9.62 -27.25
CA ASP A 412 -2.21 10.71 -27.22
C ASP A 412 -1.62 11.98 -26.57
N ASP A 413 -0.85 11.83 -25.49
CA ASP A 413 -0.16 12.96 -24.85
C ASP A 413 0.89 13.60 -25.76
N VAL A 414 1.70 12.77 -26.44
CA VAL A 414 2.69 13.25 -27.42
C VAL A 414 1.98 14.04 -28.52
N GLU A 415 0.88 13.53 -29.06
CA GLU A 415 0.06 14.26 -30.04
C GLU A 415 -0.40 15.61 -29.51
N GLU A 416 -0.91 15.66 -28.27
CA GLU A 416 -1.33 16.90 -27.64
C GLU A 416 -0.17 17.91 -27.51
N PHE A 417 1.01 17.46 -27.08
CA PHE A 417 2.17 18.35 -26.93
C PHE A 417 2.64 18.96 -28.25
N TYR A 418 2.63 18.18 -29.33
CA TYR A 418 2.96 18.70 -30.66
C TYR A 418 1.90 19.69 -31.15
N SER A 419 0.62 19.45 -30.87
CA SER A 419 -0.46 20.38 -31.23
C SER A 419 -0.35 21.74 -30.54
N LYS A 420 0.25 21.77 -29.34
CA LYS A 420 0.47 22.98 -28.51
C LYS A 420 1.82 23.66 -28.77
N ASP A 421 2.60 23.16 -29.73
CA ASP A 421 3.96 23.63 -30.00
C ASP A 421 4.83 23.70 -28.72
N ILE A 422 4.91 22.57 -28.02
CA ILE A 422 5.63 22.46 -26.73
C ILE A 422 7.08 22.97 -26.78
N PHE A 423 7.73 22.92 -27.95
CA PHE A 423 9.11 23.39 -28.15
C PHE A 423 9.25 24.91 -28.00
N GLN A 424 8.19 25.70 -28.26
CA GLN A 424 8.19 27.14 -27.93
C GLN A 424 8.14 27.37 -26.42
N LEU A 425 7.42 26.52 -25.69
CA LEU A 425 7.29 26.61 -24.24
C LEU A 425 8.53 26.07 -23.51
N ILE A 426 9.21 25.10 -24.12
CA ILE A 426 10.42 24.45 -23.60
C ILE A 426 11.55 24.53 -24.65
N PRO A 427 12.19 25.70 -24.85
CA PRO A 427 13.20 25.88 -25.91
C PRO A 427 14.44 24.98 -25.80
N ARG A 428 14.69 24.38 -24.63
CA ARG A 428 15.81 23.43 -24.46
C ARG A 428 15.53 22.03 -24.98
N LEU A 429 14.27 21.69 -25.30
CA LEU A 429 13.96 20.44 -25.99
C LEU A 429 14.34 20.56 -27.46
N LEU A 430 15.02 19.55 -27.98
CA LEU A 430 15.31 19.44 -29.41
C LEU A 430 14.00 19.17 -30.18
N PRO A 431 13.64 20.00 -31.19
CA PRO A 431 12.54 19.69 -32.10
C PRO A 431 12.89 18.41 -32.89
N ILE A 432 12.05 17.39 -32.74
CA ILE A 432 12.23 16.10 -33.40
C ILE A 432 10.99 15.74 -34.22
N ASN A 433 11.14 14.83 -35.18
CA ASN A 433 9.99 14.30 -35.89
C ASN A 433 9.13 13.45 -34.94
N LYS A 434 7.87 13.88 -34.75
CA LYS A 434 6.86 13.16 -33.97
C LYS A 434 6.78 11.67 -34.30
N ALA A 435 6.95 11.31 -35.58
CA ALA A 435 6.87 9.93 -36.04
C ALA A 435 7.88 9.00 -35.34
N GLU A 436 9.08 9.50 -35.00
CA GLU A 436 10.10 8.71 -34.32
C GLU A 436 9.69 8.37 -32.88
N ILE A 437 9.10 9.33 -32.16
CA ILE A 437 8.57 9.13 -30.81
C ILE A 437 7.42 8.13 -30.80
N LEU A 438 6.48 8.31 -31.73
CA LEU A 438 5.34 7.41 -31.87
C LEU A 438 5.77 6.00 -32.29
N SER A 439 6.84 5.87 -33.07
CA SER A 439 7.44 4.57 -33.42
C SER A 439 7.94 3.88 -32.16
N LEU A 440 8.77 4.53 -31.34
CA LEU A 440 9.31 3.93 -30.12
C LEU A 440 8.22 3.39 -29.17
N LEU A 441 7.15 4.19 -28.97
CA LEU A 441 6.01 3.78 -28.16
C LEU A 441 5.22 2.63 -28.80
N SER A 442 5.07 2.64 -30.13
CA SER A 442 4.36 1.59 -30.86
C SER A 442 5.17 0.29 -30.91
N ASP A 443 6.49 0.36 -31.03
CA ASP A 443 7.37 -0.80 -31.05
C ASP A 443 7.28 -1.57 -29.72
N TYR A 444 7.27 -0.87 -28.58
CA TYR A 444 7.09 -1.52 -27.28
C TYR A 444 5.68 -2.09 -27.10
N ARG A 445 4.65 -1.33 -27.49
CA ARG A 445 3.26 -1.78 -27.49
C ARG A 445 3.08 -3.06 -28.31
N ASP A 446 3.66 -3.11 -29.50
CA ASP A 446 3.54 -4.24 -30.42
C ASP A 446 4.36 -5.44 -29.91
N GLN A 447 5.49 -5.21 -29.24
CA GLN A 447 6.24 -6.25 -28.52
C GLN A 447 5.37 -6.90 -27.43
N CYS A 448 4.73 -6.12 -26.55
CA CYS A 448 3.81 -6.62 -25.52
C CYS A 448 2.63 -7.39 -26.12
N MET A 449 1.99 -6.85 -27.15
CA MET A 449 0.87 -7.54 -27.83
C MET A 449 1.29 -8.85 -28.49
N LYS A 450 2.50 -8.92 -29.04
CA LYS A 450 3.05 -10.15 -29.61
C LYS A 450 3.36 -11.19 -28.54
N THR A 451 3.97 -10.78 -27.43
CA THR A 451 4.27 -11.66 -26.28
C THR A 451 2.98 -12.22 -25.67
N LYS A 452 2.00 -11.35 -25.38
CA LYS A 452 0.66 -11.77 -24.95
C LYS A 452 0.07 -12.83 -25.86
N LYS A 453 0.06 -12.59 -27.18
CA LYS A 453 -0.51 -13.54 -28.15
C LYS A 453 0.26 -14.86 -28.17
N ALA A 454 1.58 -14.83 -28.00
CA ALA A 454 2.39 -16.04 -27.88
C ALA A 454 2.02 -16.84 -26.62
N HIS A 455 1.94 -16.20 -25.45
CA HIS A 455 1.53 -16.84 -24.20
C HIS A 455 0.10 -17.41 -24.27
N GLN A 456 -0.83 -16.73 -24.95
CA GLN A 456 -2.21 -17.21 -25.11
C GLN A 456 -2.31 -18.42 -26.05
N ASN A 457 -1.52 -18.45 -27.13
CA ASN A 457 -1.55 -19.53 -28.11
C ASN A 457 -0.73 -20.75 -27.68
N HIS A 458 0.33 -20.51 -26.90
CA HIS A 458 1.26 -21.52 -26.42
C HIS A 458 1.49 -21.35 -24.91
N PRO A 459 0.49 -21.63 -24.07
CA PRO A 459 0.61 -21.50 -22.63
C PRO A 459 1.52 -22.59 -22.08
N ASP A 460 2.41 -22.24 -21.16
CA ASP A 460 3.11 -23.22 -20.33
C ASP A 460 2.28 -23.56 -19.10
N VAL A 461 2.47 -24.75 -18.53
CA VAL A 461 1.77 -25.16 -17.31
C VAL A 461 2.64 -24.86 -16.09
N ASP A 462 2.06 -24.13 -15.14
CA ASP A 462 2.67 -23.85 -13.85
C ASP A 462 2.71 -25.10 -12.98
N HIS A 463 3.90 -25.41 -12.45
CA HIS A 463 4.16 -26.65 -11.74
C HIS A 463 3.38 -26.75 -10.41
N GLU A 464 3.14 -25.62 -9.74
CA GLU A 464 2.40 -25.59 -8.47
C GLU A 464 0.90 -25.77 -8.71
N LYS A 465 0.33 -25.05 -9.68
CA LYS A 465 -1.07 -25.21 -10.10
C LYS A 465 -1.36 -26.61 -10.60
N PHE A 466 -0.45 -27.17 -11.40
CA PHE A 466 -0.51 -28.57 -11.83
C PHE A 466 -0.52 -29.52 -10.63
N SER A 467 0.41 -29.36 -9.70
CA SER A 467 0.53 -30.25 -8.54
C SER A 467 -0.76 -30.26 -7.72
N LYS A 468 -1.39 -29.09 -7.51
CA LYS A 468 -2.68 -28.99 -6.83
C LYS A 468 -3.83 -29.63 -7.60
N LEU A 469 -3.87 -29.50 -8.93
CA LEU A 469 -4.86 -30.19 -9.77
C LEU A 469 -4.71 -31.71 -9.66
N LYS A 470 -3.46 -32.19 -9.79
CA LYS A 470 -3.12 -33.61 -9.69
C LYS A 470 -3.45 -34.18 -8.32
N GLU A 471 -3.12 -33.46 -7.24
CA GLU A 471 -3.45 -33.86 -5.87
C GLU A 471 -4.96 -34.06 -5.68
N LYS A 472 -5.80 -33.18 -6.27
CA LYS A 472 -7.27 -33.35 -6.21
C LYS A 472 -7.75 -34.60 -6.93
N ILE A 473 -7.19 -34.91 -8.09
CA ILE A 473 -7.54 -36.10 -8.86
C ILE A 473 -7.07 -37.36 -8.12
N ILE A 474 -5.88 -37.33 -7.53
CA ILE A 474 -5.32 -38.39 -6.68
C ILE A 474 -6.18 -38.61 -5.43
N SER A 475 -6.54 -37.55 -4.70
CA SER A 475 -7.42 -37.65 -3.52
C SER A 475 -8.77 -38.26 -3.90
N PHE A 476 -9.38 -37.83 -5.00
CA PHE A 476 -10.61 -38.43 -5.51
C PHE A 476 -10.44 -39.93 -5.84
N ALA A 477 -9.30 -40.34 -6.39
CA ALA A 477 -9.03 -41.75 -6.71
C ALA A 477 -8.75 -42.60 -5.46
N ASN A 478 -8.09 -42.03 -4.43
CA ASN A 478 -7.84 -42.70 -3.14
C ASN A 478 -9.13 -42.89 -2.35
N ASP A 479 -9.93 -41.82 -2.26
CA ASP A 479 -11.17 -41.78 -1.50
C ASP A 479 -12.37 -42.23 -2.35
N PHE A 480 -12.13 -43.01 -3.41
CA PHE A 480 -13.13 -43.48 -4.37
C PHE A 480 -14.10 -44.48 -3.71
N ASN A 481 -14.95 -43.95 -2.84
CA ASN A 481 -16.01 -44.67 -2.15
C ASN A 481 -17.34 -44.28 -2.79
N ILE A 482 -17.74 -45.10 -3.74
CA ILE A 482 -18.97 -44.88 -4.50
C ILE A 482 -20.14 -45.56 -3.78
N THR A 483 -21.33 -44.97 -3.88
CA THR A 483 -22.60 -45.51 -3.35
C THR A 483 -23.04 -46.83 -4.00
N LEU A 484 -22.29 -47.34 -4.98
CA LEU A 484 -22.61 -48.57 -5.68
C LEU A 484 -22.21 -49.79 -4.83
N PRO A 485 -23.00 -50.88 -4.87
CA PRO A 485 -22.75 -52.08 -4.08
C PRO A 485 -21.48 -52.80 -4.57
N GLN A 486 -20.39 -52.69 -3.81
CA GLN A 486 -19.13 -53.36 -4.09
C GLN A 486 -19.06 -54.70 -3.34
N ASN A 487 -18.50 -55.73 -3.96
CA ASN A 487 -18.29 -57.03 -3.31
C ASN A 487 -16.81 -57.43 -3.39
N ASN A 488 -16.12 -57.40 -2.24
CA ASN A 488 -14.67 -57.61 -2.16
C ASN A 488 -14.27 -59.09 -2.10
N ILE A 489 -15.23 -60.03 -2.17
CA ILE A 489 -14.99 -61.46 -2.11
C ILE A 489 -15.25 -62.06 -3.49
N ILE A 490 -14.17 -62.20 -4.28
CA ILE A 490 -14.17 -62.98 -5.52
C ILE A 490 -14.17 -64.46 -5.12
N ALA A 491 -15.31 -64.98 -4.69
CA ALA A 491 -15.59 -66.39 -4.85
C ALA A 491 -16.27 -66.53 -6.21
N GLU A 492 -15.80 -67.43 -7.07
CA GLU A 492 -16.53 -67.83 -8.27
C GLU A 492 -17.92 -68.31 -7.84
N ILE A 493 -18.91 -67.42 -7.93
CA ILE A 493 -20.32 -67.77 -7.74
C ILE A 493 -20.77 -68.31 -9.10
N ASP A 494 -20.93 -69.63 -9.20
CA ASP A 494 -21.61 -70.28 -10.32
C ASP A 494 -22.96 -69.57 -10.61
N ASN A 495 -23.24 -69.28 -11.89
CA ASN A 495 -24.43 -68.60 -12.44
C ASN A 495 -24.48 -67.05 -12.44
N THR A 496 -23.33 -66.36 -12.53
CA THR A 496 -23.28 -64.90 -12.74
C THR A 496 -22.97 -64.50 -14.19
N ILE A 497 -23.73 -63.55 -14.75
CA ILE A 497 -23.46 -62.88 -16.03
C ILE A 497 -22.74 -61.57 -15.72
N THR A 498 -21.55 -61.39 -16.27
CA THR A 498 -20.76 -60.16 -16.10
C THR A 498 -20.89 -59.29 -17.34
N THR A 499 -21.31 -58.04 -17.18
CA THR A 499 -21.29 -57.04 -18.24
C THR A 499 -20.10 -56.11 -18.04
N GLU A 500 -19.17 -56.10 -19.00
CA GLU A 500 -18.04 -55.15 -19.03
C GLU A 500 -18.45 -53.87 -19.76
N ASN A 501 -18.24 -52.72 -19.11
CA ASN A 501 -18.39 -51.42 -19.75
C ASN A 501 -17.19 -50.52 -19.45
N VAL A 502 -16.77 -49.74 -20.43
CA VAL A 502 -15.73 -48.71 -20.23
C VAL A 502 -16.43 -47.38 -19.99
N VAL A 503 -16.24 -46.80 -18.82
CA VAL A 503 -16.73 -45.45 -18.48
C VAL A 503 -15.60 -44.48 -18.75
N VAL A 504 -15.85 -43.48 -19.61
CA VAL A 504 -14.88 -42.44 -19.97
C VAL A 504 -15.56 -41.09 -19.88
N THR A 505 -15.02 -40.21 -19.05
CA THR A 505 -15.46 -38.82 -18.94
C THR A 505 -14.33 -37.92 -19.38
N LYS A 506 -14.66 -36.90 -20.18
CA LYS A 506 -13.72 -35.93 -20.71
C LYS A 506 -14.14 -34.54 -20.30
N GLU A 507 -13.17 -33.73 -19.89
CA GLU A 507 -13.36 -32.31 -19.57
C GLU A 507 -12.28 -31.50 -20.28
N ARG A 508 -12.69 -30.44 -20.96
CA ARG A 508 -11.74 -29.55 -21.64
C ARG A 508 -11.25 -28.49 -20.66
N LEU A 509 -9.96 -28.53 -20.33
CA LEU A 509 -9.30 -27.51 -19.54
C LEU A 509 -8.77 -26.40 -20.44
N GLU A 510 -8.92 -25.16 -20.01
CA GLU A 510 -8.20 -24.03 -20.61
C GLU A 510 -6.81 -23.94 -19.96
N THR A 511 -5.77 -24.37 -20.68
CA THR A 511 -4.40 -24.50 -20.16
C THR A 511 -3.88 -23.18 -19.59
N LEU A 512 -4.30 -22.06 -20.17
CA LEU A 512 -3.94 -20.71 -19.74
C LEU A 512 -4.29 -20.43 -18.27
N TYR A 513 -5.33 -21.02 -17.71
CA TYR A 513 -5.69 -20.82 -16.29
C TYR A 513 -4.71 -21.47 -15.34
N TYR A 514 -4.03 -22.51 -15.81
CA TYR A 514 -2.99 -23.24 -15.08
C TYR A 514 -1.58 -22.77 -15.43
N SER A 515 -1.46 -21.66 -16.18
CA SER A 515 -0.19 -21.11 -16.65
C SER A 515 0.44 -20.11 -15.66
N PRO A 516 1.78 -19.91 -15.67
CA PRO A 516 2.43 -18.84 -14.90
C PRO A 516 2.06 -17.44 -15.43
N TYR A 517 1.58 -17.33 -16.66
CA TYR A 517 1.22 -16.05 -17.30
C TYR A 517 -0.08 -15.42 -16.79
N LYS A 518 -0.82 -16.11 -15.90
CA LYS A 518 -2.10 -15.64 -15.36
C LYS A 518 -2.17 -15.83 -13.85
N ASN A 519 -2.44 -14.77 -13.12
CA ASN A 519 -2.50 -14.80 -11.66
C ASN A 519 -3.92 -15.06 -11.13
N ILE A 520 -4.51 -16.17 -11.57
CA ILE A 520 -5.76 -16.69 -11.01
C ILE A 520 -5.51 -17.98 -10.23
N GLY A 521 -6.33 -18.17 -9.19
CA GLY A 521 -6.34 -19.39 -8.39
C GLY A 521 -6.74 -20.63 -9.21
N LEU A 522 -6.60 -21.80 -8.60
CA LEU A 522 -6.92 -23.06 -9.25
C LEU A 522 -8.40 -23.14 -9.65
N CYS A 523 -8.69 -23.22 -10.95
CA CYS A 523 -10.01 -23.61 -11.44
C CYS A 523 -10.17 -25.13 -11.22
N ASN A 524 -11.21 -25.53 -10.50
CA ASN A 524 -11.50 -26.97 -10.34
C ASN A 524 -12.39 -27.42 -11.49
N PRO A 525 -11.98 -28.40 -12.30
CA PRO A 525 -12.85 -28.91 -13.34
C PRO A 525 -14.03 -29.68 -12.73
N PRO A 526 -15.23 -29.60 -13.32
CA PRO A 526 -16.38 -30.41 -12.91
C PRO A 526 -16.19 -31.91 -13.24
N LEU A 527 -15.05 -32.28 -13.84
CA LEU A 527 -14.71 -33.63 -14.27
C LEU A 527 -14.97 -34.71 -13.21
N LEU A 528 -14.58 -34.48 -11.96
CA LEU A 528 -14.73 -35.46 -10.88
C LEU A 528 -16.21 -35.79 -10.63
N THR A 529 -17.06 -34.76 -10.59
CA THR A 529 -18.51 -34.91 -10.43
C THR A 529 -19.14 -35.58 -11.65
N ASN A 530 -18.75 -35.16 -12.86
CA ASN A 530 -19.25 -35.74 -14.11
C ASN A 530 -18.88 -37.23 -14.23
N PHE A 531 -17.67 -37.61 -13.81
CA PHE A 531 -17.22 -38.99 -13.80
C PHE A 531 -18.07 -39.88 -12.87
N MET A 532 -18.44 -39.37 -11.69
CA MET A 532 -19.37 -40.06 -10.80
C MET A 532 -20.75 -40.26 -11.44
N PHE A 533 -21.28 -39.22 -12.10
CA PHE A 533 -22.57 -39.33 -12.79
C PHE A 533 -22.54 -40.36 -13.91
N ASP A 534 -21.47 -40.43 -14.69
CA ASP A 534 -21.34 -41.40 -15.77
C ASP A 534 -21.26 -42.85 -15.26
N LEU A 535 -20.61 -43.07 -14.11
CA LEU A 535 -20.61 -44.38 -13.43
C LEU A 535 -22.02 -44.80 -13.00
N TYR A 536 -22.75 -43.89 -12.34
CA TYR A 536 -24.12 -44.17 -11.91
C TYR A 536 -25.05 -44.42 -13.09
N ARG A 537 -24.94 -43.63 -14.17
CA ARG A 537 -25.71 -43.82 -15.41
C ARG A 537 -25.42 -45.16 -16.06
N MET A 538 -24.16 -45.61 -16.04
CA MET A 538 -23.79 -46.92 -16.57
C MET A 538 -24.45 -48.04 -15.78
N TYR A 539 -24.42 -47.98 -14.44
CA TYR A 539 -25.10 -48.95 -13.59
C TYR A 539 -26.62 -48.99 -13.84
N LEU A 540 -27.25 -47.81 -13.90
CA LEU A 540 -28.68 -47.69 -14.20
C LEU A 540 -29.03 -48.27 -15.57
N ARG A 541 -28.15 -48.14 -16.57
CA ARG A 541 -28.34 -48.74 -17.90
C ARG A 541 -28.38 -50.26 -17.84
N VAL A 542 -27.54 -50.87 -16.99
CA VAL A 542 -27.56 -52.31 -16.76
C VAL A 542 -28.87 -52.74 -16.11
N LEU A 543 -29.33 -52.04 -15.08
CA LEU A 543 -30.64 -52.28 -14.45
C LEU A 543 -31.79 -52.09 -15.43
N ASP A 544 -31.67 -51.16 -16.36
CA ASP A 544 -32.72 -50.91 -17.34
C ASP A 544 -32.87 -52.04 -18.36
N ASN A 545 -31.74 -52.66 -18.73
CA ASN A 545 -31.70 -53.80 -19.63
C ASN A 545 -32.09 -55.13 -18.97
N MET A 546 -32.25 -55.19 -17.65
CA MET A 546 -32.75 -56.39 -16.98
C MET A 546 -34.20 -56.67 -17.37
N LYS A 547 -34.57 -57.95 -17.35
CA LYS A 547 -35.96 -58.38 -17.60
C LYS A 547 -36.90 -57.63 -16.65
N LYS A 548 -37.80 -56.82 -17.21
CA LYS A 548 -38.82 -56.14 -16.41
C LYS A 548 -39.92 -57.13 -16.04
N LEU A 549 -40.11 -57.38 -14.75
CA LEU A 549 -41.24 -58.17 -14.25
C LEU A 549 -42.54 -57.37 -14.36
N SER A 550 -42.44 -56.07 -14.05
CA SER A 550 -43.50 -55.09 -14.26
C SER A 550 -42.89 -53.69 -14.38
N SER A 551 -43.66 -52.74 -14.89
CA SER A 551 -43.26 -51.34 -15.00
C SER A 551 -44.42 -50.42 -14.68
N TYR A 552 -44.21 -49.50 -13.76
CA TYR A 552 -45.25 -48.59 -13.27
C TYR A 552 -44.89 -47.14 -13.54
N LYS A 553 -45.92 -46.33 -13.75
CA LYS A 553 -45.82 -44.87 -13.93
C LYS A 553 -46.67 -44.23 -12.86
N ILE A 554 -46.06 -43.47 -11.97
CA ILE A 554 -46.73 -42.88 -10.81
C ILE A 554 -46.40 -41.39 -10.68
N ASN A 555 -47.30 -40.64 -10.04
CA ASN A 555 -46.97 -39.31 -9.55
C ASN A 555 -46.11 -39.42 -8.28
N ARG A 556 -45.26 -38.43 -8.03
CA ARG A 556 -44.36 -38.36 -6.87
C ARG A 556 -45.11 -38.47 -5.54
N THR A 557 -46.31 -37.90 -5.43
CA THR A 557 -47.15 -37.98 -4.21
C THR A 557 -47.64 -39.40 -3.90
N GLN A 558 -47.64 -40.30 -4.88
CA GLN A 558 -48.22 -41.63 -4.77
C GLN A 558 -47.20 -42.72 -4.39
N ILE A 559 -45.91 -42.39 -4.22
CA ILE A 559 -44.82 -43.34 -3.98
C ILE A 559 -45.10 -44.23 -2.75
N GLN A 560 -45.50 -43.64 -1.63
CA GLN A 560 -45.79 -44.40 -0.39
C GLN A 560 -47.01 -45.31 -0.52
N GLY A 561 -48.06 -44.83 -1.20
CA GLY A 561 -49.25 -45.64 -1.50
C GLY A 561 -48.91 -46.82 -2.40
N PHE A 562 -48.09 -46.60 -3.43
CA PHE A 562 -47.61 -47.63 -4.33
C PHE A 562 -46.80 -48.71 -3.61
N LEU A 563 -45.81 -48.31 -2.79
CA LEU A 563 -44.96 -49.26 -2.05
C LEU A 563 -45.79 -50.14 -1.10
N LYS A 564 -46.84 -49.58 -0.48
CA LYS A 564 -47.77 -50.34 0.36
C LYS A 564 -48.63 -51.33 -0.44
N MET A 565 -49.13 -50.92 -1.61
CA MET A 565 -49.99 -51.78 -2.45
C MET A 565 -49.22 -52.93 -3.09
N ILE A 566 -47.94 -52.74 -3.45
CA ILE A 566 -47.11 -53.81 -4.02
C ILE A 566 -46.52 -54.74 -2.95
N GLU A 567 -46.84 -54.50 -1.66
CA GLU A 567 -46.34 -55.23 -0.49
C GLU A 567 -44.81 -55.17 -0.33
N TYR A 568 -44.22 -53.98 -0.58
CA TYR A 568 -42.80 -53.76 -0.33
C TYR A 568 -42.44 -53.96 1.14
N ASN A 569 -41.41 -54.77 1.38
CA ASN A 569 -40.75 -54.89 2.67
C ASN A 569 -39.24 -54.75 2.48
N ASP A 570 -38.63 -54.00 3.38
CA ASP A 570 -37.20 -53.72 3.39
C ASP A 570 -36.37 -54.93 3.81
N LEU A 571 -36.97 -56.01 4.34
CA LEU A 571 -36.27 -57.24 4.72
C LEU A 571 -35.78 -58.00 3.48
N ASN A 572 -36.67 -58.22 2.50
CA ASN A 572 -36.41 -59.06 1.33
C ASN A 572 -36.07 -58.27 0.07
N TYR A 573 -36.54 -57.03 -0.04
CA TYR A 573 -36.41 -56.22 -1.26
C TYR A 573 -35.60 -54.94 -1.03
N ALA A 574 -34.90 -54.49 -2.07
CA ALA A 574 -34.12 -53.27 -2.10
C ALA A 574 -34.67 -52.28 -3.14
N ILE A 575 -34.58 -50.99 -2.79
CA ILE A 575 -34.88 -49.87 -3.69
C ILE A 575 -33.57 -49.23 -4.14
N ILE A 576 -33.41 -49.10 -5.45
CA ILE A 576 -32.31 -48.36 -6.09
C ILE A 576 -32.90 -47.14 -6.80
N THR A 577 -32.56 -45.94 -6.35
CA THR A 577 -33.09 -44.70 -6.94
C THR A 577 -32.18 -44.17 -8.05
N THR A 578 -32.77 -43.55 -9.08
CA THR A 578 -32.00 -42.93 -10.18
C THR A 578 -31.44 -41.56 -9.81
N ASP A 579 -32.05 -40.89 -8.84
CA ASP A 579 -31.64 -39.61 -8.27
C ASP A 579 -31.99 -39.56 -6.77
N ASN A 580 -31.75 -38.44 -6.10
CA ASN A 580 -32.17 -38.21 -4.72
C ASN A 580 -33.71 -37.99 -4.65
N ILE A 581 -34.44 -39.04 -4.26
CA ILE A 581 -35.92 -39.03 -4.12
C ILE A 581 -36.27 -39.02 -2.63
N HIS A 582 -36.56 -37.83 -2.10
CA HIS A 582 -36.80 -37.63 -0.65
C HIS A 582 -38.00 -38.39 -0.09
N GLU A 583 -38.97 -38.74 -0.93
CA GLU A 583 -40.17 -39.48 -0.54
C GLU A 583 -39.88 -40.96 -0.24
N ILE A 584 -38.71 -41.46 -0.60
CA ILE A 584 -38.25 -42.81 -0.28
C ILE A 584 -37.32 -42.70 0.93
N GLU A 585 -37.81 -43.10 2.09
CA GLU A 585 -37.01 -43.10 3.32
C GLU A 585 -35.94 -44.19 3.23
N ASN A 586 -34.67 -43.79 3.27
CA ASN A 586 -33.48 -44.67 3.26
C ASN A 586 -33.47 -45.70 2.13
N PRO A 587 -33.37 -45.29 0.85
CA PRO A 587 -33.19 -46.23 -0.24
C PRO A 587 -31.95 -47.10 0.00
N HIS A 588 -32.02 -48.36 -0.39
CA HIS A 588 -30.88 -49.27 -0.23
C HIS A 588 -29.65 -48.76 -0.99
N ILE A 589 -29.88 -48.20 -2.19
CA ILE A 589 -28.87 -47.50 -2.98
C ILE A 589 -29.48 -46.20 -3.51
N GLY A 590 -28.99 -45.06 -3.04
CA GLY A 590 -29.38 -43.74 -3.53
C GLY A 590 -28.39 -43.19 -4.54
N LEU A 591 -28.67 -43.31 -5.85
CA LEU A 591 -27.77 -42.77 -6.87
C LEU A 591 -28.13 -41.32 -7.17
N CYS A 592 -27.13 -40.47 -7.41
CA CYS A 592 -27.33 -39.10 -7.92
C CYS A 592 -26.91 -39.06 -9.39
N ALA A 593 -27.61 -39.78 -10.28
CA ALA A 593 -27.17 -39.94 -11.68
C ALA A 593 -27.61 -38.78 -12.60
N GLY A 594 -28.45 -37.86 -12.11
CA GLY A 594 -28.98 -36.74 -12.87
C GLY A 594 -29.77 -37.18 -14.11
N VAL A 595 -30.55 -38.26 -14.01
CA VAL A 595 -31.34 -38.85 -15.10
C VAL A 595 -32.81 -38.46 -14.96
N ARG A 596 -33.47 -38.13 -16.07
CA ARG A 596 -34.93 -37.85 -16.13
C ARG A 596 -35.63 -38.79 -17.14
N PRO A 597 -36.87 -39.24 -16.88
CA PRO A 597 -37.67 -38.98 -15.68
C PRO A 597 -37.07 -39.64 -14.42
N LEU A 598 -37.34 -39.07 -13.25
CA LEU A 598 -36.94 -39.67 -11.98
C LEU A 598 -37.57 -41.05 -11.86
N GLY A 599 -36.91 -41.98 -11.19
CA GLY A 599 -37.46 -43.31 -10.99
C GLY A 599 -36.68 -44.11 -9.98
N PHE A 600 -37.19 -45.30 -9.70
CA PHE A 600 -36.51 -46.26 -8.85
C PHE A 600 -36.81 -47.69 -9.31
N PHE A 601 -35.89 -48.58 -8.94
CA PHE A 601 -35.96 -50.00 -9.23
C PHE A 601 -36.20 -50.75 -7.91
N ILE A 602 -37.08 -51.75 -7.94
CA ILE A 602 -37.28 -52.70 -6.83
C ILE A 602 -36.79 -54.07 -7.27
N MET A 603 -35.97 -54.70 -6.42
CA MET A 603 -35.47 -56.05 -6.64
C MET A 603 -35.22 -56.81 -5.34
N LYS A 604 -35.10 -58.14 -5.38
CA LYS A 604 -34.65 -58.94 -4.24
C LYS A 604 -33.24 -58.51 -3.82
N LYS A 605 -32.98 -58.42 -2.51
CA LYS A 605 -31.67 -57.98 -2.00
C LYS A 605 -30.51 -58.87 -2.45
N GLU A 606 -30.76 -60.16 -2.58
CA GLU A 606 -29.75 -61.15 -3.00
C GLU A 606 -29.40 -61.06 -4.49
N ASP A 607 -30.25 -60.39 -5.29
CA ASP A 607 -30.15 -60.22 -6.74
C ASP A 607 -29.52 -58.88 -7.14
N ILE A 608 -29.21 -58.00 -6.17
CA ILE A 608 -28.63 -56.69 -6.44
C ILE A 608 -27.31 -56.87 -7.19
N PRO A 609 -27.14 -56.24 -8.38
CA PRO A 609 -25.92 -56.36 -9.14
C PRO A 609 -24.80 -55.66 -8.39
N TYR A 610 -23.71 -56.38 -8.13
CA TYR A 610 -22.54 -55.78 -7.54
C TYR A 610 -21.58 -55.30 -8.62
N VAL A 611 -20.78 -54.30 -8.27
CA VAL A 611 -19.83 -53.68 -9.19
C VAL A 611 -18.40 -53.99 -8.76
N SER A 612 -17.55 -54.28 -9.74
CA SER A 612 -16.11 -54.24 -9.57
C SER A 612 -15.49 -53.31 -10.62
N PHE A 613 -14.33 -52.76 -10.30
CA PHE A 613 -13.63 -51.85 -11.19
C PHE A 613 -12.32 -52.47 -11.65
N GLY A 614 -11.95 -52.14 -12.87
CA GLY A 614 -10.66 -52.51 -13.42
C GLY A 614 -10.04 -51.39 -14.22
N GLU A 615 -8.79 -51.61 -14.58
CA GLU A 615 -7.99 -50.65 -15.32
C GLU A 615 -8.41 -50.56 -16.80
N VAL A 616 -8.40 -49.34 -17.33
CA VAL A 616 -8.48 -49.09 -18.77
C VAL A 616 -7.06 -48.94 -19.30
N GLN A 617 -6.59 -49.91 -20.09
CA GLN A 617 -5.32 -49.82 -20.80
C GLN A 617 -5.52 -49.15 -22.15
N LYS A 618 -5.02 -47.91 -22.27
CA LYS A 618 -4.89 -47.14 -23.52
C LYS A 618 -3.56 -46.40 -23.46
N ASP A 619 -2.92 -46.21 -24.61
CA ASP A 619 -1.57 -45.62 -24.69
C ASP A 619 -1.46 -44.25 -23.99
N ASP A 620 -2.54 -43.47 -23.98
CA ASP A 620 -2.59 -42.12 -23.42
C ASP A 620 -3.11 -42.04 -21.97
N LEU A 621 -3.54 -43.16 -21.36
CA LEU A 621 -4.13 -43.18 -20.01
C LEU A 621 -3.27 -44.02 -19.06
N LYS A 622 -2.86 -43.42 -17.94
CA LYS A 622 -2.08 -44.10 -16.90
C LYS A 622 -2.87 -44.19 -15.61
N LEU A 623 -2.55 -45.19 -14.79
CA LEU A 623 -3.12 -45.31 -13.45
C LEU A 623 -2.81 -44.07 -12.62
N THR A 624 -3.84 -43.52 -11.99
CA THR A 624 -3.71 -42.30 -11.17
C THR A 624 -2.83 -42.57 -9.95
N ILE A 625 -2.95 -43.79 -9.37
CA ILE A 625 -2.18 -44.29 -8.22
C ILE A 625 -2.00 -45.80 -8.39
N ALA A 626 -0.88 -46.35 -7.91
CA ALA A 626 -0.63 -47.79 -7.88
C ALA A 626 -1.73 -48.51 -7.06
N GLY A 627 -2.50 -49.39 -7.72
CA GLY A 627 -3.62 -50.11 -7.12
C GLY A 627 -4.99 -49.43 -7.25
N SER A 628 -5.07 -48.22 -7.82
CA SER A 628 -6.36 -47.60 -8.19
C SER A 628 -6.93 -48.24 -9.46
N ASN A 629 -8.25 -48.20 -9.64
CA ASN A 629 -8.93 -48.66 -10.86
C ASN A 629 -9.29 -47.49 -11.81
N ILE A 630 -8.74 -46.31 -11.58
CA ILE A 630 -9.02 -45.10 -12.34
C ILE A 630 -7.76 -44.70 -13.10
N SER A 631 -7.88 -44.66 -14.42
CA SER A 631 -6.84 -44.17 -15.32
C SER A 631 -7.13 -42.73 -15.74
N SER A 632 -6.09 -41.90 -15.83
CA SER A 632 -6.18 -40.52 -16.32
C SER A 632 -4.96 -40.15 -17.17
N ASN A 633 -5.14 -39.20 -18.10
CA ASN A 633 -4.03 -38.58 -18.84
C ASN A 633 -3.47 -37.34 -18.12
N ILE A 634 -3.79 -37.11 -16.85
CA ILE A 634 -3.35 -35.92 -16.09
C ILE A 634 -1.84 -35.67 -16.17
N ASP A 635 -1.02 -36.72 -16.19
CA ASP A 635 0.44 -36.58 -16.28
C ASP A 635 0.92 -35.94 -17.58
N SER A 636 0.14 -36.05 -18.67
CA SER A 636 0.44 -35.38 -19.94
C SER A 636 0.14 -33.89 -19.90
N PHE A 637 -0.55 -33.39 -18.87
CA PHE A 637 -0.93 -31.98 -18.78
C PHE A 637 0.28 -31.08 -18.49
N ILE A 638 1.28 -31.55 -17.74
CA ILE A 638 2.45 -30.72 -17.37
C ILE A 638 3.25 -30.22 -18.59
N ASP A 639 3.26 -31.03 -19.66
CA ASP A 639 3.96 -30.73 -20.92
C ASP A 639 3.01 -30.20 -22.01
N CYS A 640 1.79 -29.78 -21.64
CA CYS A 640 0.82 -29.25 -22.59
C CYS A 640 1.13 -27.79 -22.95
N HIS A 641 1.38 -27.55 -24.24
CA HIS A 641 1.57 -26.19 -24.78
C HIS A 641 0.41 -25.76 -25.70
N GLU A 642 -0.72 -26.44 -25.63
CA GLU A 642 -1.92 -26.11 -26.40
C GLU A 642 -2.89 -25.25 -25.56
N VAL A 643 -3.73 -24.47 -26.24
CA VAL A 643 -4.74 -23.61 -25.60
C VAL A 643 -5.70 -24.43 -24.72
N TYR A 644 -5.98 -25.65 -25.15
CA TYR A 644 -6.89 -26.56 -24.48
C TYR A 644 -6.25 -27.91 -24.23
N PHE A 645 -6.56 -28.49 -23.08
CA PHE A 645 -6.19 -29.86 -22.76
C PHE A 645 -7.46 -30.66 -22.43
N ASP A 646 -7.74 -31.71 -23.20
CA ASP A 646 -8.85 -32.60 -22.90
C ASP A 646 -8.40 -33.59 -21.81
N LEU A 647 -8.71 -33.28 -20.55
CA LEU A 647 -8.47 -34.14 -19.41
C LEU A 647 -9.48 -35.28 -19.42
N VAL A 648 -8.98 -36.50 -19.33
CA VAL A 648 -9.76 -37.73 -19.41
C VAL A 648 -9.61 -38.52 -18.12
N MET A 649 -10.73 -39.03 -17.62
CA MET A 649 -10.76 -40.06 -16.59
C MET A 649 -11.54 -41.26 -17.11
N ALA A 650 -11.02 -42.46 -16.84
CA ALA A 650 -11.62 -43.69 -17.30
C ALA A 650 -11.48 -44.82 -16.28
N THR A 651 -12.47 -45.71 -16.26
CA THR A 651 -12.41 -46.98 -15.53
C THR A 651 -13.20 -48.05 -16.27
N LYS A 652 -12.80 -49.31 -16.13
CA LYS A 652 -13.65 -50.44 -16.52
C LYS A 652 -14.59 -50.71 -15.36
N MET A 653 -15.88 -50.71 -15.66
CA MET A 653 -16.91 -51.07 -14.72
C MET A 653 -17.46 -52.43 -15.12
N PHE A 654 -17.26 -53.42 -14.25
CA PHE A 654 -17.88 -54.73 -14.37
C PHE A 654 -19.11 -54.75 -13.49
N VAL A 655 -20.27 -55.01 -14.10
CA VAL A 655 -21.52 -55.20 -13.37
C VAL A 655 -21.85 -56.68 -13.41
N HIS A 656 -21.84 -57.29 -12.23
CA HIS A 656 -22.08 -58.72 -12.06
C HIS A 656 -23.53 -58.95 -11.67
N ILE A 657 -24.23 -59.71 -12.50
CA ILE A 657 -25.65 -59.95 -12.41
C ILE A 657 -25.82 -61.44 -12.15
N LYS A 658 -26.47 -61.84 -11.05
CA LYS A 658 -26.89 -63.25 -10.90
C LYS A 658 -27.98 -63.56 -11.94
N GLN A 659 -28.20 -64.81 -12.32
CA GLN A 659 -29.40 -65.17 -13.09
C GLN A 659 -30.66 -64.82 -12.28
N THR A 660 -31.17 -63.60 -12.48
CA THR A 660 -32.29 -63.01 -11.71
C THR A 660 -33.64 -63.35 -12.33
N GLU A 661 -34.70 -63.29 -11.53
CA GLU A 661 -36.08 -63.37 -12.01
C GLU A 661 -36.51 -62.10 -12.78
N GLY A 662 -35.93 -60.94 -12.45
CA GLY A 662 -36.08 -59.66 -13.16
C GLY A 662 -36.10 -58.46 -12.19
N VAL A 663 -36.54 -57.28 -12.66
CA VAL A 663 -36.68 -56.06 -11.84
C VAL A 663 -38.05 -55.43 -12.03
N VAL A 664 -38.55 -54.72 -11.01
CA VAL A 664 -39.71 -53.83 -11.15
C VAL A 664 -39.19 -52.41 -11.29
N TYR A 665 -39.56 -51.74 -12.38
CA TYR A 665 -39.17 -50.34 -12.62
C TYR A 665 -40.34 -49.39 -12.38
N VAL A 666 -40.08 -48.29 -11.68
CA VAL A 666 -41.08 -47.26 -11.38
C VAL A 666 -40.57 -45.93 -11.90
N SER A 667 -41.32 -45.36 -12.86
CA SER A 667 -41.06 -44.02 -13.38
C SER A 667 -41.94 -42.99 -12.69
N ILE A 668 -41.32 -41.92 -12.21
CA ILE A 668 -41.94 -40.78 -11.53
C ILE A 668 -41.96 -39.60 -12.50
N ASN A 669 -43.16 -39.10 -12.80
CA ASN A 669 -43.33 -37.88 -13.59
C ASN A 669 -44.41 -37.01 -12.95
N GLU A 670 -44.07 -35.75 -12.70
CA GLU A 670 -45.00 -34.75 -12.14
C GLU A 670 -46.12 -34.37 -13.13
N GLY A 671 -45.93 -34.63 -14.43
CA GLY A 671 -46.96 -34.43 -15.46
C GLY A 671 -48.01 -35.56 -15.53
N TYR A 672 -47.88 -36.65 -14.78
CA TYR A 672 -48.95 -37.64 -14.65
C TYR A 672 -50.02 -37.09 -13.69
N ALA A 673 -51.28 -37.05 -14.12
CA ALA A 673 -52.40 -36.74 -13.23
C ALA A 673 -52.40 -37.74 -12.06
N GLU A 674 -52.59 -37.23 -10.84
CA GLU A 674 -52.76 -38.06 -9.64
C GLU A 674 -53.94 -38.99 -9.89
N GLN A 675 -53.70 -40.31 -9.91
CA GLN A 675 -54.75 -41.27 -10.22
C GLN A 675 -55.75 -41.31 -9.05
N GLU A 676 -57.01 -40.92 -9.29
CA GLU A 676 -58.09 -40.95 -8.27
C GLU A 676 -58.48 -42.39 -7.82
N LYS A 677 -58.08 -43.41 -8.58
CA LYS A 677 -58.27 -44.84 -8.27
C LYS A 677 -56.96 -45.45 -7.76
N PRO A 678 -57.00 -46.51 -6.93
CA PRO A 678 -55.78 -47.21 -6.51
C PRO A 678 -54.99 -47.62 -7.76
N ILE A 679 -53.67 -47.44 -7.71
CA ILE A 679 -52.75 -47.82 -8.78
C ILE A 679 -53.05 -49.28 -9.13
N ASP A 680 -53.35 -49.56 -10.40
CA ASP A 680 -53.69 -50.91 -10.84
C ASP A 680 -52.41 -51.76 -10.81
N ILE A 681 -52.25 -52.54 -9.74
CA ILE A 681 -51.12 -53.44 -9.53
C ILE A 681 -51.57 -54.83 -9.94
N ASN A 682 -50.95 -55.35 -11.00
CA ASN A 682 -51.33 -56.64 -11.60
C ASN A 682 -50.92 -57.84 -10.73
N ALA A 683 -49.95 -57.68 -9.83
CA ALA A 683 -49.44 -58.70 -8.92
C ALA A 683 -48.56 -58.07 -7.81
N THR A 684 -48.54 -58.67 -6.62
CA THR A 684 -47.66 -58.23 -5.50
C THR A 684 -46.20 -58.58 -5.79
N LEU A 685 -45.24 -58.02 -5.04
CA LEU A 685 -43.83 -58.39 -5.23
C LEU A 685 -43.58 -59.89 -5.04
N SER A 686 -44.24 -60.53 -4.06
CA SER A 686 -44.11 -61.97 -3.82
C SER A 686 -44.59 -62.82 -4.99
N GLU A 687 -45.64 -62.38 -5.69
CA GLU A 687 -46.17 -63.03 -6.90
C GLU A 687 -45.27 -62.78 -8.12
N LEU A 688 -44.78 -61.55 -8.29
CA LEU A 688 -43.91 -61.16 -9.41
C LEU A 688 -42.54 -61.86 -9.37
N PHE A 689 -42.00 -62.06 -8.18
CA PHE A 689 -40.72 -62.73 -7.93
C PHE A 689 -40.90 -64.20 -7.47
N GLY A 690 -42.05 -64.83 -7.75
CA GLY A 690 -42.23 -66.29 -7.66
C GLY A 690 -41.82 -66.96 -6.34
N ASN A 691 -42.22 -66.42 -5.19
CA ASN A 691 -42.01 -67.06 -3.87
C ASN A 691 -43.06 -68.13 -3.54
#